data_AF-A0A8T5XKV2-F1
#
_entry.id   AF-A0A8T5XKV2-F1
#
_cell.length_a   1.000
_cell.length_b   1.000
_cell.length_c   1.000
_cell.angle_alpha   90.00
_cell.angle_beta   90.00
_cell.angle_gamma   90.00
#
_symmetry.space_group_name_H-M   'P 1'
#
loop_
_entity.id
_entity.type
_entity.pdbx_description
1 polymer ?
#
loop_
_entity_poly.entity_id
_entity_poly.type
_entity_poly.pdbx_seq_one_letter_code
_entity_poly.pdbx_strand_id
1 'polypeptide(L)'
;MSKKVLIVGGVAGGASTAARLRRMDEDAEIIMFEKGDYISFANCGLPYYIGGTIEERDSLLVQTPEKMEKRFNIDVRVKSKVINIDKDKKEIEVENVETGEKYKESYDNLVLSPGSNPLTPPIPGIDSPNIFTLWNIPDTDNIKNFIDENKPKKATVVGGGFIGLEMAENLHDQGMEVTLIEMANQVMAPLDFDMAQYIHKHLKDKDINLILNDGVKNFDYNNSVTKITTQSGNEVNADIVMLSIGVRPQSELAKKAGLKVNKRGGIVVDESLKTSDDNIYAVGDAIEVTDFLKKDKTMVPLAGPANKQGRIAASNIAGKKDKYNGTQGTSVAKVFDLTVASTGLNEKALNAEGKEYGKDYLVVNTHSKSHAGYYPGAFPVRIKLIYDMEGKILGSQVVGYDGVDKRIDVIATTIRLGGTVYDLKELELAYAPPYGSAKDPVNMAGFVAENTLNGTMDIIQWHQIKDLDLEKTTILDVRDPIERELGYVDNSVNIPVDELRDRLDELDKDNLIVVYCAVGLRAYIATRILMQNGFKNVKNMTGGYTTYSCVLCQDEEDSDNCGGSTCDSNIEYEEDGDPVDMKKEIENSETYKLNCSGLSCPGPIKQVFMRVKDLNDGDILEVTATDPGFVSDIKTWCKRTGNTLIKTEKRDKDFLAVLRKGKETSKVKKKETQVIKENDDKTMVVFSGDLDKAIASFIIANGAAAMGRDVTMFFTFWGLNVLRKPEKVNVKKSFMDRMFSKMMPRGSKKLGLSKMNMAGMGPKMIRKVMKDKNIDSLEDLIKQAIDSGVNIVACGMSMDVMGITEKELIDGVEIGGVAAYLGAAEESNVNLFI
;
A
#
# COMPACT_ATOMS: atom_id res chain seq x y z
N MET A 1 -49.96 29.97 17.70
CA MET A 1 -49.22 31.19 17.31
C MET A 1 -48.05 30.73 16.46
N SER A 2 -47.84 31.36 15.31
CA SER A 2 -46.67 31.13 14.48
C SER A 2 -45.40 31.43 15.30
N LYS A 3 -44.38 30.56 15.21
CA LYS A 3 -43.10 30.75 15.89
C LYS A 3 -42.15 31.52 14.97
N LYS A 4 -41.48 32.54 15.51
CA LYS A 4 -40.37 33.21 14.83
C LYS A 4 -39.04 32.56 15.19
N VAL A 5 -38.34 32.03 14.19
CA VAL A 5 -37.09 31.30 14.36
C VAL A 5 -35.98 31.99 13.58
N LEU A 6 -34.95 32.42 14.30
CA LEU A 6 -33.76 33.02 13.71
C LEU A 6 -32.62 32.00 13.68
N ILE A 7 -31.87 31.97 12.58
CA ILE A 7 -30.76 31.04 12.37
C ILE A 7 -29.51 31.85 12.01
N VAL A 8 -28.42 31.65 12.74
CA VAL A 8 -27.13 32.35 12.54
C VAL A 8 -26.12 31.40 11.90
N GLY A 9 -25.75 31.68 10.65
CA GLY A 9 -24.87 30.86 9.81
C GLY A 9 -25.67 30.07 8.77
N GLY A 10 -25.38 30.28 7.48
CA GLY A 10 -26.19 29.80 6.36
C GLY A 10 -25.64 28.58 5.62
N VAL A 11 -24.70 27.82 6.21
CA VAL A 11 -24.05 26.66 5.59
C VAL A 11 -24.59 25.35 6.19
N ALA A 12 -23.76 24.36 6.55
CA ALA A 12 -24.17 22.99 6.86
C ALA A 12 -25.27 22.88 7.94
N GLY A 13 -24.99 23.36 9.17
CA GLY A 13 -25.92 23.23 10.30
C GLY A 13 -27.17 24.10 10.13
N GLY A 14 -26.98 25.39 9.82
CA GLY A 14 -28.07 26.35 9.71
C GLY A 14 -28.99 26.09 8.52
N ALA A 15 -28.48 25.84 7.31
CA ALA A 15 -29.32 25.56 6.15
C ALA A 15 -30.08 24.24 6.31
N SER A 16 -29.46 23.21 6.90
CA SER A 16 -30.15 21.95 7.25
C SER A 16 -31.30 22.17 8.23
N THR A 17 -31.06 23.02 9.25
CA THR A 17 -32.09 23.42 10.22
C THR A 17 -33.25 24.13 9.53
N ALA A 18 -32.94 25.18 8.75
CA ALA A 18 -33.94 26.02 8.10
C ALA A 18 -34.83 25.21 7.15
N ALA A 19 -34.22 24.42 6.27
CA ALA A 19 -34.95 23.60 5.31
C ALA A 19 -35.79 22.51 5.99
N ARG A 20 -35.29 21.90 7.09
CA ARG A 20 -36.07 20.91 7.85
C ARG A 20 -37.25 21.56 8.56
N LEU A 21 -37.04 22.72 9.18
CA LEU A 21 -38.06 23.40 9.97
C LEU A 21 -39.25 23.79 9.09
N ARG A 22 -39.03 24.35 7.89
CA ARG A 22 -40.13 24.62 6.95
C ARG A 22 -40.97 23.38 6.67
N ARG A 23 -40.32 22.23 6.39
CA ARG A 23 -41.05 20.96 6.12
C ARG A 23 -41.85 20.43 7.34
N MET A 24 -41.67 21.01 8.51
CA MET A 24 -42.36 20.61 9.74
C MET A 24 -43.40 21.63 10.20
N ASP A 25 -43.24 22.90 9.84
CA ASP A 25 -44.12 23.99 10.24
C ASP A 25 -44.16 25.04 9.11
N GLU A 26 -45.29 25.09 8.41
CA GLU A 26 -45.51 26.01 7.29
C GLU A 26 -45.85 27.44 7.78
N ASP A 27 -46.33 27.57 9.01
CA ASP A 27 -46.70 28.86 9.58
C ASP A 27 -45.51 29.56 10.24
N ALA A 28 -44.43 28.84 10.57
CA ALA A 28 -43.24 29.41 11.18
C ALA A 28 -42.61 30.50 10.30
N GLU A 29 -42.26 31.63 10.91
CA GLU A 29 -41.42 32.67 10.30
C GLU A 29 -39.96 32.28 10.50
N ILE A 30 -39.24 32.02 9.40
CA ILE A 30 -37.86 31.51 9.45
C ILE A 30 -36.95 32.54 8.76
N ILE A 31 -36.02 33.10 9.52
CA ILE A 31 -35.03 34.06 9.01
C ILE A 31 -33.63 33.48 9.24
N MET A 32 -32.82 33.43 8.18
CA MET A 32 -31.46 32.92 8.20
C MET A 32 -30.46 34.03 7.86
N PHE A 33 -29.52 34.25 8.76
CA PHE A 33 -28.47 35.26 8.61
C PHE A 33 -27.15 34.62 8.20
N GLU A 34 -26.51 35.17 7.18
CA GLU A 34 -25.17 34.80 6.74
C GLU A 34 -24.32 36.06 6.60
N LYS A 35 -23.13 36.05 7.22
CA LYS A 35 -22.23 37.21 7.20
C LYS A 35 -21.56 37.38 5.83
N GLY A 36 -21.34 36.29 5.11
CA GLY A 36 -20.77 36.28 3.76
C GLY A 36 -21.82 36.45 2.68
N ASP A 37 -21.37 36.35 1.43
CA ASP A 37 -22.23 36.51 0.25
C ASP A 37 -23.03 35.24 -0.11
N TYR A 38 -22.56 34.07 0.35
CA TYR A 38 -23.06 32.78 -0.11
C TYR A 38 -23.58 31.93 1.04
N ILE A 39 -24.71 31.26 0.79
CA ILE A 39 -25.26 30.23 1.66
C ILE A 39 -25.06 28.85 1.03
N SER A 40 -25.09 27.79 1.84
CA SER A 40 -25.09 26.40 1.38
C SER A 40 -24.01 26.09 0.31
N PHE A 41 -22.83 26.68 0.43
CA PHE A 41 -21.72 26.37 -0.47
C PHE A 41 -20.98 25.10 -0.02
N ALA A 42 -20.32 24.44 -0.96
CA ALA A 42 -19.62 23.19 -0.73
C ALA A 42 -18.21 23.44 -0.17
N ASN A 43 -18.09 23.65 1.15
CA ASN A 43 -16.79 23.83 1.84
C ASN A 43 -15.77 22.72 1.50
N CYS A 44 -16.24 21.48 1.39
CA CYS A 44 -15.39 20.33 1.08
C CYS A 44 -14.93 20.31 -0.39
N GLY A 45 -15.55 21.11 -1.27
CA GLY A 45 -15.18 21.25 -2.67
C GLY A 45 -14.09 22.30 -2.93
N LEU A 46 -13.77 23.15 -1.94
CA LEU A 46 -12.90 24.31 -2.15
C LEU A 46 -11.47 23.93 -2.60
N PRO A 47 -10.76 22.96 -1.96
CA PRO A 47 -9.44 22.55 -2.42
C PRO A 47 -9.46 22.04 -3.87
N TYR A 48 -10.49 21.26 -4.23
CA TYR A 48 -10.64 20.67 -5.56
C TYR A 48 -10.93 21.68 -6.67
N TYR A 49 -11.55 22.82 -6.34
CA TYR A 49 -11.68 23.93 -7.27
C TYR A 49 -10.36 24.68 -7.44
N ILE A 50 -9.59 24.87 -6.37
CA ILE A 50 -8.24 25.47 -6.45
C ILE A 50 -7.32 24.60 -7.32
N GLY A 51 -7.36 23.28 -7.15
CA GLY A 51 -6.59 22.33 -7.96
C GLY A 51 -7.16 22.07 -9.37
N GLY A 52 -8.29 22.67 -9.73
CA GLY A 52 -8.90 22.53 -11.06
C GLY A 52 -9.62 21.21 -11.33
N THR A 53 -9.72 20.31 -10.34
CA THR A 53 -10.53 19.07 -10.45
C THR A 53 -12.02 19.40 -10.57
N ILE A 54 -12.48 20.41 -9.82
CA ILE A 54 -13.77 21.06 -10.06
C ILE A 54 -13.49 22.28 -10.91
N GLU A 55 -13.89 22.25 -12.17
CA GLU A 55 -13.60 23.34 -13.11
C GLU A 55 -14.52 24.56 -12.90
N GLU A 56 -15.80 24.31 -12.64
CA GLU A 56 -16.82 25.36 -12.54
C GLU A 56 -17.01 25.84 -11.10
N ARG A 57 -16.67 27.12 -10.84
CA ARG A 57 -16.89 27.77 -9.55
C ARG A 57 -18.33 27.64 -9.05
N ASP A 58 -19.29 27.78 -9.95
CA ASP A 58 -20.73 27.76 -9.62
C ASP A 58 -21.20 26.38 -9.13
N SER A 59 -20.46 25.30 -9.42
CA SER A 59 -20.73 23.97 -8.84
C SER A 59 -20.54 23.94 -7.32
N LEU A 60 -19.78 24.89 -6.76
CA LEU A 60 -19.63 25.04 -5.31
C LEU A 60 -20.87 25.68 -4.66
N LEU A 61 -21.74 26.34 -5.43
CA LEU A 61 -22.90 27.08 -4.95
C LEU A 61 -24.19 26.23 -5.03
N VAL A 62 -24.42 25.41 -4.01
CA VAL A 62 -25.49 24.39 -4.03
C VAL A 62 -26.90 25.00 -3.95
N GLN A 63 -27.06 26.13 -3.24
CA GLN A 63 -28.31 26.91 -3.17
C GLN A 63 -28.01 28.40 -3.21
N THR A 64 -29.02 29.18 -3.62
CA THR A 64 -29.00 30.65 -3.56
C THR A 64 -30.12 31.15 -2.64
N PRO A 65 -30.03 32.37 -2.10
CA PRO A 65 -31.10 32.98 -1.31
C PRO A 65 -32.47 32.90 -2.00
N GLU A 66 -32.55 33.22 -3.29
CA GLU A 66 -33.81 33.25 -4.05
C GLU A 66 -34.38 31.85 -4.26
N LYS A 67 -33.53 30.85 -4.50
CA LYS A 67 -33.97 29.46 -4.63
C LYS A 67 -34.45 28.92 -3.28
N MET A 68 -33.79 29.30 -2.19
CA MET A 68 -34.15 28.90 -0.84
C MET A 68 -35.47 29.55 -0.39
N GLU A 69 -35.66 30.83 -0.66
CA GLU A 69 -36.90 31.56 -0.44
C GLU A 69 -38.05 30.95 -1.26
N LYS A 70 -37.90 30.81 -2.58
CA LYS A 70 -38.98 30.26 -3.43
C LYS A 70 -39.39 28.83 -3.07
N ARG A 71 -38.42 28.01 -2.65
CA ARG A 71 -38.67 26.58 -2.36
C ARG A 71 -39.19 26.37 -0.94
N PHE A 72 -38.72 27.16 0.02
CA PHE A 72 -38.95 26.91 1.44
C PHE A 72 -39.52 28.11 2.20
N ASN A 73 -39.87 29.21 1.54
CA ASN A 73 -40.39 30.42 2.17
C ASN A 73 -39.52 30.85 3.39
N ILE A 74 -38.20 30.89 3.19
CA ILE A 74 -37.22 31.29 4.20
C ILE A 74 -36.67 32.66 3.80
N ASP A 75 -36.73 33.63 4.70
CA ASP A 75 -36.06 34.92 4.53
C ASP A 75 -34.55 34.72 4.75
N VAL A 76 -33.76 34.84 3.69
CA VAL A 76 -32.31 34.68 3.73
C VAL A 76 -31.65 36.05 3.59
N ARG A 77 -30.92 36.45 4.62
CA ARG A 77 -30.19 37.73 4.68
C ARG A 77 -28.69 37.46 4.65
N VAL A 78 -28.11 37.53 3.46
CA VAL A 78 -26.65 37.51 3.24
C VAL A 78 -26.04 38.87 3.62
N LYS A 79 -24.70 38.95 3.69
CA LYS A 79 -23.97 40.14 4.15
C LYS A 79 -24.52 40.71 5.46
N SER A 80 -25.08 39.86 6.32
CA SER A 80 -25.77 40.25 7.55
C SER A 80 -25.13 39.54 8.73
N LYS A 81 -24.35 40.28 9.51
CA LYS A 81 -23.59 39.75 10.63
C LYS A 81 -24.33 39.99 11.93
N VAL A 82 -24.64 38.91 12.64
CA VAL A 82 -25.17 39.02 14.01
C VAL A 82 -24.03 39.38 14.95
N ILE A 83 -24.14 40.53 15.62
CA ILE A 83 -23.07 41.10 16.46
C ILE A 83 -23.36 41.01 17.96
N ASN A 84 -24.63 40.88 18.35
CA ASN A 84 -25.04 40.75 19.74
C ASN A 84 -26.33 39.91 19.90
N ILE A 85 -26.49 39.27 21.06
CA ILE A 85 -27.73 38.58 21.48
C ILE A 85 -28.15 39.15 22.84
N ASP A 86 -29.35 39.72 22.90
CA ASP A 86 -30.03 40.10 24.15
C ASP A 86 -31.05 39.01 24.48
N LYS A 87 -30.64 38.01 25.28
CA LYS A 87 -31.46 36.84 25.62
C LYS A 87 -32.66 37.17 26.50
N ASP A 88 -32.54 38.21 27.33
CA ASP A 88 -33.61 38.61 28.26
C ASP A 88 -34.78 39.24 27.49
N LYS A 89 -34.48 39.99 26.42
CA LYS A 89 -35.48 40.55 25.50
C LYS A 89 -35.84 39.64 24.33
N LYS A 90 -35.11 38.53 24.16
CA LYS A 90 -35.18 37.65 22.98
C LYS A 90 -35.01 38.40 21.66
N GLU A 91 -33.96 39.21 21.58
CA GLU A 91 -33.58 39.98 20.40
C GLU A 91 -32.13 39.70 20.00
N ILE A 92 -31.82 39.83 18.71
CA ILE A 92 -30.46 39.92 18.19
C ILE A 92 -30.22 41.28 17.57
N GLU A 93 -28.96 41.73 17.56
CA GLU A 93 -28.53 42.89 16.78
C GLU A 93 -27.75 42.42 15.55
N VAL A 94 -28.17 42.93 14.39
CA VAL A 94 -27.64 42.56 13.07
C VAL A 94 -27.02 43.79 12.44
N GLU A 95 -25.82 43.63 11.89
CA GLU A 95 -25.10 44.63 11.11
C GLU A 95 -25.06 44.18 9.65
N ASN A 96 -25.57 45.01 8.74
CA ASN A 96 -25.33 44.83 7.32
C ASN A 96 -23.86 45.18 7.04
N VAL A 97 -23.11 44.19 6.55
CA VAL A 97 -21.66 44.29 6.34
C VAL A 97 -21.29 45.28 5.23
N GLU A 98 -22.21 45.53 4.30
CA GLU A 98 -21.99 46.43 3.16
C GLU A 98 -22.35 47.89 3.50
N THR A 99 -23.46 48.12 4.21
CA THR A 99 -23.93 49.48 4.53
C THR A 99 -23.50 49.98 5.91
N GLY A 100 -23.13 49.08 6.82
CA GLY A 100 -22.88 49.37 8.23
C GLY A 100 -24.14 49.65 9.06
N GLU A 101 -25.33 49.54 8.45
CA GLU A 101 -26.60 49.74 9.15
C GLU A 101 -26.83 48.65 10.19
N LYS A 102 -27.30 49.06 11.37
CA LYS A 102 -27.60 48.17 12.49
C LYS A 102 -29.08 48.19 12.81
N TYR A 103 -29.65 47.02 13.00
CA TYR A 103 -31.04 46.86 13.40
C TYR A 103 -31.19 45.69 14.37
N LYS A 104 -32.38 45.60 14.98
CA LYS A 104 -32.73 44.52 15.90
C LYS A 104 -33.79 43.61 15.30
N GLU A 105 -33.69 42.33 15.60
CA GLU A 105 -34.66 41.32 15.19
C GLU A 105 -35.05 40.44 16.39
N SER A 106 -36.34 40.23 16.61
CA SER A 106 -36.85 39.42 17.73
C SER A 106 -36.98 37.94 17.36
N TYR A 107 -36.96 37.06 18.36
CA TYR A 107 -37.10 35.62 18.14
C TYR A 107 -37.91 34.92 19.23
N ASP A 108 -38.61 33.85 18.85
CA ASP A 108 -39.09 32.85 19.80
C ASP A 108 -38.02 31.80 20.07
N ASN A 109 -37.31 31.37 19.02
CA ASN A 109 -36.16 30.46 19.09
C ASN A 109 -35.00 30.97 18.23
N LEU A 110 -33.78 30.77 18.71
CA LEU A 110 -32.53 31.13 18.02
C LEU A 110 -31.69 29.88 17.81
N VAL A 111 -31.08 29.73 16.63
CA VAL A 111 -30.15 28.63 16.33
C VAL A 111 -28.79 29.19 15.95
N LEU A 112 -27.76 28.85 16.72
CA LEU A 112 -26.39 29.24 16.47
C LEU A 112 -25.67 28.12 15.69
N SER A 113 -25.34 28.38 14.43
CA SER A 113 -24.50 27.53 13.58
C SER A 113 -23.32 28.32 12.96
N PRO A 114 -22.55 29.10 13.73
CA PRO A 114 -21.49 29.98 13.19
C PRO A 114 -20.26 29.20 12.68
N GLY A 115 -20.16 27.90 12.95
CA GLY A 115 -19.05 27.06 12.53
C GLY A 115 -17.77 27.34 13.32
N SER A 116 -16.63 27.25 12.65
CA SER A 116 -15.30 27.49 13.20
C SER A 116 -14.50 28.47 12.32
N ASN A 117 -13.29 28.83 12.74
CA ASN A 117 -12.32 29.62 11.98
C ASN A 117 -10.99 28.88 11.90
N PRO A 118 -10.22 29.03 10.81
CA PRO A 118 -8.82 28.61 10.78
C PRO A 118 -8.03 29.20 11.96
N LEU A 119 -7.12 28.40 12.52
CA LEU A 119 -6.25 28.83 13.60
C LEU A 119 -5.07 29.64 13.04
N THR A 120 -4.92 30.88 13.49
CA THR A 120 -3.78 31.76 13.16
C THR A 120 -2.95 32.04 14.42
N PRO A 121 -1.88 31.27 14.68
CA PRO A 121 -0.97 31.52 15.80
C PRO A 121 -0.15 32.79 15.54
N PRO A 122 0.33 33.47 16.61
CA PRO A 122 1.10 34.70 16.48
C PRO A 122 2.56 34.41 16.06
N ILE A 123 2.75 33.87 14.86
CA ILE A 123 4.07 33.63 14.28
C ILE A 123 4.53 34.92 13.59
N PRO A 124 5.77 35.41 13.83
CA PRO A 124 6.28 36.59 13.13
C PRO A 124 6.21 36.44 11.61
N GLY A 125 5.66 37.44 10.93
CA GLY A 125 5.52 37.48 9.46
C GLY A 125 4.36 36.67 8.89
N ILE A 126 3.48 36.10 9.72
CA ILE A 126 2.34 35.28 9.27
C ILE A 126 1.33 36.04 8.39
N ASP A 127 1.28 37.36 8.51
CA ASP A 127 0.37 38.24 7.75
C ASP A 127 0.93 38.63 6.36
N SER A 128 1.95 37.92 5.87
CA SER A 128 2.53 38.17 4.55
C SER A 128 1.53 37.91 3.41
N PRO A 129 1.60 38.67 2.30
CA PRO A 129 0.53 38.71 1.31
C PRO A 129 0.34 37.42 0.50
N ASN A 130 1.31 36.51 0.51
CA ASN A 130 1.24 35.20 -0.15
C ASN A 130 0.97 34.04 0.82
N ILE A 131 0.57 34.35 2.07
CA ILE A 131 0.18 33.37 3.08
C ILE A 131 -1.34 33.35 3.18
N PHE A 132 -1.95 32.18 2.97
CA PHE A 132 -3.39 32.02 2.90
C PHE A 132 -3.91 30.98 3.91
N THR A 133 -5.16 31.17 4.30
CA THR A 133 -5.98 30.13 4.94
C THR A 133 -7.16 29.83 4.02
N LEU A 134 -7.78 28.66 4.16
CA LEU A 134 -8.92 28.27 3.35
C LEU A 134 -10.12 27.93 4.24
N TRP A 135 -11.22 28.69 4.11
CA TRP A 135 -12.45 28.43 4.85
C TRP A 135 -13.72 28.69 4.04
N ASN A 136 -13.71 29.68 3.16
CA ASN A 136 -14.89 30.14 2.42
C ASN A 136 -14.60 30.44 0.94
N ILE A 137 -15.63 30.80 0.20
CA ILE A 137 -15.55 31.12 -1.23
C ILE A 137 -14.61 32.33 -1.50
N PRO A 138 -14.73 33.49 -0.82
CA PRO A 138 -13.74 34.56 -0.93
C PRO A 138 -12.28 34.13 -0.72
N ASP A 139 -11.99 33.29 0.30
CA ASP A 139 -10.63 32.78 0.50
C ASP A 139 -10.16 31.97 -0.72
N THR A 140 -11.05 31.16 -1.26
CA THR A 140 -10.82 30.31 -2.43
C THR A 140 -10.53 31.16 -3.68
N ASP A 141 -11.34 32.19 -3.90
CA ASP A 141 -11.18 33.13 -5.00
C ASP A 141 -9.84 33.88 -4.89
N ASN A 142 -9.46 34.32 -3.68
CA ASN A 142 -8.18 34.98 -3.44
C ASN A 142 -6.98 34.07 -3.75
N ILE A 143 -7.02 32.82 -3.31
CA ILE A 143 -5.97 31.83 -3.59
C ILE A 143 -5.89 31.56 -5.09
N LYS A 144 -7.02 31.32 -5.75
CA LYS A 144 -7.06 31.02 -7.18
C LYS A 144 -6.57 32.20 -8.03
N ASN A 145 -7.03 33.42 -7.72
CA ASN A 145 -6.55 34.62 -8.40
C ASN A 145 -5.04 34.80 -8.21
N PHE A 146 -4.53 34.57 -7.00
CA PHE A 146 -3.08 34.64 -6.74
C PHE A 146 -2.31 33.63 -7.60
N ILE A 147 -2.80 32.39 -7.70
CA ILE A 147 -2.18 31.34 -8.52
C ILE A 147 -2.20 31.72 -10.01
N ASP A 148 -3.34 32.18 -10.51
CA ASP A 148 -3.53 32.52 -11.93
C ASP A 148 -2.68 33.74 -12.35
N GLU A 149 -2.57 34.74 -11.47
CA GLU A 149 -1.82 35.99 -11.71
C GLU A 149 -0.30 35.81 -11.54
N ASN A 150 0.14 35.16 -10.45
CA ASN A 150 1.54 35.10 -10.06
C ASN A 150 2.26 33.83 -10.54
N LYS A 151 1.51 32.80 -10.95
CA LYS A 151 2.03 31.51 -11.45
C LYS A 151 3.11 30.92 -10.54
N PRO A 152 2.82 30.74 -9.24
CA PRO A 152 3.79 30.25 -8.27
C PRO A 152 4.35 28.88 -8.69
N LYS A 153 5.63 28.66 -8.39
CA LYS A 153 6.34 27.41 -8.67
C LYS A 153 6.58 26.58 -7.42
N LYS A 154 6.72 27.23 -6.26
CA LYS A 154 6.95 26.57 -4.97
C LYS A 154 5.84 26.88 -4.00
N ALA A 155 5.25 25.84 -3.44
CA ALA A 155 4.23 25.94 -2.41
C ALA A 155 4.70 25.32 -1.09
N THR A 156 4.36 25.94 0.03
CA THR A 156 4.51 25.32 1.36
C THR A 156 3.16 25.18 2.03
N VAL A 157 2.84 23.98 2.50
CA VAL A 157 1.65 23.71 3.31
C VAL A 157 2.09 23.46 4.75
N VAL A 158 1.57 24.25 5.68
CA VAL A 158 1.85 24.12 7.12
C VAL A 158 0.66 23.44 7.79
N GLY A 159 0.90 22.24 8.32
CA GLY A 159 -0.11 21.36 8.93
C GLY A 159 -0.55 20.23 8.00
N GLY A 160 -0.36 18.99 8.46
CA GLY A 160 -0.67 17.74 7.76
C GLY A 160 -2.01 17.12 8.15
N GLY A 161 -3.02 17.96 8.47
CA GLY A 161 -4.40 17.51 8.64
C GLY A 161 -5.13 17.27 7.31
N PHE A 162 -6.43 16.94 7.34
CA PHE A 162 -7.26 16.72 6.15
C PHE A 162 -7.09 17.81 5.08
N ILE A 163 -7.38 19.06 5.46
CA ILE A 163 -7.31 20.22 4.56
C ILE A 163 -5.87 20.44 4.07
N GLY A 164 -4.87 20.17 4.90
CA GLY A 164 -3.46 20.32 4.51
C GLY A 164 -3.06 19.32 3.44
N LEU A 165 -3.44 18.05 3.60
CA LEU A 165 -3.19 17.00 2.61
C LEU A 165 -3.96 17.26 1.30
N GLU A 166 -5.22 17.70 1.39
CA GLU A 166 -6.01 18.10 0.22
C GLU A 166 -5.37 19.28 -0.52
N MET A 167 -4.90 20.30 0.20
CA MET A 167 -4.19 21.43 -0.43
C MET A 167 -2.85 21.03 -1.04
N ALA A 168 -2.09 20.16 -0.37
CA ALA A 168 -0.82 19.66 -0.90
C ALA A 168 -1.04 18.90 -2.23
N GLU A 169 -2.04 18.04 -2.30
CA GLU A 169 -2.45 17.36 -3.54
C GLU A 169 -2.84 18.36 -4.63
N ASN A 170 -3.76 19.28 -4.33
CA ASN A 170 -4.30 20.19 -5.33
C ASN A 170 -3.26 21.20 -5.84
N LEU A 171 -2.30 21.62 -5.02
CA LEU A 171 -1.19 22.49 -5.45
C LEU A 171 -0.15 21.72 -6.28
N HIS A 172 0.12 20.47 -5.91
CA HIS A 172 0.97 19.59 -6.69
C HIS A 172 0.36 19.34 -8.09
N ASP A 173 -0.94 19.09 -8.18
CA ASP A 173 -1.63 18.85 -9.45
C ASP A 173 -1.67 20.09 -10.35
N GLN A 174 -1.48 21.29 -9.79
CA GLN A 174 -1.24 22.53 -10.53
C GLN A 174 0.23 22.68 -11.02
N GLY A 175 1.07 21.67 -10.79
CA GLY A 175 2.47 21.61 -11.25
C GLY A 175 3.45 22.36 -10.35
N MET A 176 3.12 22.57 -9.07
CA MET A 176 4.01 23.21 -8.11
C MET A 176 4.87 22.19 -7.37
N GLU A 177 6.09 22.59 -7.02
CA GLU A 177 6.92 21.89 -6.03
C GLU A 177 6.34 22.16 -4.63
N VAL A 178 5.90 21.12 -3.93
CA VAL A 178 5.20 21.25 -2.65
C VAL A 178 6.06 20.74 -1.50
N THR A 179 6.25 21.58 -0.49
CA THR A 179 6.77 21.19 0.82
C THR A 179 5.65 21.16 1.85
N LEU A 180 5.49 20.05 2.58
CA LEU A 180 4.54 19.93 3.69
C LEU A 180 5.31 19.91 5.02
N ILE A 181 5.01 20.86 5.90
CA ILE A 181 5.62 20.98 7.23
C ILE A 181 4.58 20.60 8.29
N GLU A 182 4.87 19.60 9.10
CA GLU A 182 4.04 19.12 10.20
C GLU A 182 4.85 19.01 11.50
N MET A 183 4.29 19.56 12.58
CA MET A 183 4.91 19.59 13.89
C MET A 183 4.96 18.21 14.54
N ALA A 184 3.94 17.38 14.30
CA ALA A 184 3.92 16.00 14.77
C ALA A 184 4.88 15.11 13.98
N ASN A 185 5.13 13.91 14.52
CA ASN A 185 5.87 12.86 13.81
C ASN A 185 5.05 12.21 12.68
N GLN A 186 3.82 12.65 12.43
CA GLN A 186 2.96 12.10 11.40
C GLN A 186 1.94 13.10 10.87
N VAL A 187 1.46 12.83 9.66
CA VAL A 187 0.27 13.47 9.10
C VAL A 187 -0.98 12.74 9.58
N MET A 188 -2.15 13.33 9.32
CA MET A 188 -3.46 12.72 9.53
C MET A 188 -3.65 12.19 10.97
N ALA A 189 -3.67 13.11 11.94
CA ALA A 189 -3.75 12.81 13.36
C ALA A 189 -4.80 11.74 13.81
N PRO A 190 -5.98 11.59 13.16
CA PRO A 190 -6.92 10.53 13.50
C PRO A 190 -6.37 9.10 13.31
N LEU A 191 -5.37 8.90 12.46
CA LEU A 191 -4.68 7.63 12.32
C LEU A 191 -3.60 7.45 13.39
N ASP A 192 -3.24 6.21 13.67
CA ASP A 192 -2.01 5.88 14.38
C ASP A 192 -0.79 5.93 13.45
N PHE A 193 0.39 5.97 14.06
CA PHE A 193 1.65 6.21 13.36
C PHE A 193 1.89 5.19 12.25
N ASP A 194 1.70 3.90 12.54
CA ASP A 194 1.87 2.79 11.59
C ASP A 194 1.00 2.92 10.33
N MET A 195 -0.23 3.42 10.48
CA MET A 195 -1.12 3.65 9.35
C MET A 195 -0.77 4.93 8.58
N ALA A 196 -0.27 5.96 9.25
CA ALA A 196 0.19 7.20 8.61
C ALA A 196 1.44 6.99 7.74
N GLN A 197 2.27 5.99 8.02
CA GLN A 197 3.46 5.68 7.23
C GLN A 197 3.13 5.33 5.76
N TYR A 198 1.97 4.73 5.50
CA TYR A 198 1.51 4.49 4.13
C TYR A 198 1.24 5.80 3.39
N ILE A 199 0.81 6.83 4.12
CA ILE A 199 0.59 8.17 3.57
C ILE A 199 1.92 8.85 3.34
N HIS A 200 2.85 8.79 4.30
CA HIS A 200 4.20 9.37 4.17
C HIS A 200 4.93 8.84 2.95
N LYS A 201 4.95 7.50 2.80
CA LYS A 201 5.53 6.87 1.61
C LYS A 201 4.89 7.39 0.34
N HIS A 202 3.55 7.44 0.29
CA HIS A 202 2.83 7.87 -0.90
C HIS A 202 3.02 9.35 -1.23
N LEU A 203 3.20 10.21 -0.22
CA LEU A 203 3.58 11.62 -0.40
C LEU A 203 4.99 11.74 -1.00
N LYS A 204 5.96 10.99 -0.46
CA LYS A 204 7.33 10.93 -1.00
C LYS A 204 7.35 10.39 -2.44
N ASP A 205 6.56 9.35 -2.73
CA ASP A 205 6.40 8.77 -4.08
C ASP A 205 5.74 9.75 -5.08
N LYS A 206 5.15 10.85 -4.57
CA LYS A 206 4.56 11.97 -5.35
C LYS A 206 5.43 13.23 -5.30
N ASP A 207 6.71 13.07 -4.95
CA ASP A 207 7.69 14.16 -4.91
C ASP A 207 7.29 15.32 -3.97
N ILE A 208 6.48 15.03 -2.94
CA ILE A 208 6.17 15.99 -1.88
C ILE A 208 7.32 15.97 -0.86
N ASN A 209 7.95 17.12 -0.66
CA ASN A 209 8.96 17.28 0.37
C ASN A 209 8.27 17.32 1.75
N LEU A 210 8.38 16.23 2.50
CA LEU A 210 7.68 16.06 3.78
C LEU A 210 8.62 16.32 4.97
N ILE A 211 8.36 17.38 5.72
CA ILE A 211 9.09 17.76 6.92
C ILE A 211 8.21 17.47 8.14
N LEU A 212 8.58 16.47 8.94
CA LEU A 212 7.88 16.06 10.16
C LEU A 212 8.69 16.47 11.40
N ASN A 213 8.07 16.39 12.58
CA ASN A 213 8.67 16.77 13.86
C ASN A 213 9.20 18.21 13.91
N ASP A 214 8.66 19.09 13.05
CA ASP A 214 9.18 20.44 12.92
C ASP A 214 8.04 21.45 12.72
N GLY A 215 8.14 22.58 13.41
CA GLY A 215 7.15 23.64 13.35
C GLY A 215 7.71 24.88 12.68
N VAL A 216 6.84 25.78 12.20
CA VAL A 216 7.31 27.08 11.72
C VAL A 216 7.68 28.00 12.89
N LYS A 217 8.82 28.67 12.79
CA LYS A 217 9.32 29.65 13.75
C LYS A 217 9.04 31.08 13.32
N ASN A 218 9.26 31.40 12.05
CA ASN A 218 8.95 32.71 11.46
C ASN A 218 8.74 32.60 9.94
N PHE A 219 8.19 33.67 9.39
CA PHE A 219 8.09 33.91 7.96
C PHE A 219 8.79 35.24 7.63
N ASP A 220 9.70 35.22 6.66
CA ASP A 220 10.38 36.42 6.16
C ASP A 220 10.03 36.62 4.68
N TYR A 221 9.16 37.60 4.40
CA TYR A 221 8.71 37.91 3.04
C TYR A 221 9.63 38.94 2.36
N ASN A 222 10.19 38.56 1.21
CA ASN A 222 11.06 39.42 0.40
C ASN A 222 10.96 39.06 -1.09
N ASN A 223 10.92 40.06 -1.97
CA ASN A 223 10.89 39.88 -3.43
C ASN A 223 9.83 38.87 -3.90
N SER A 224 8.61 38.94 -3.35
CA SER A 224 7.49 38.04 -3.66
C SER A 224 7.68 36.57 -3.25
N VAL A 225 8.71 36.26 -2.47
CA VAL A 225 8.99 34.93 -1.92
C VAL A 225 8.94 35.01 -0.39
N THR A 226 8.36 34.00 0.24
CA THR A 226 8.40 33.83 1.69
C THR A 226 9.45 32.79 2.05
N LYS A 227 10.44 33.21 2.82
CA LYS A 227 11.38 32.30 3.49
C LYS A 227 10.75 31.86 4.80
N ILE A 228 10.49 30.56 4.94
CA ILE A 228 10.00 29.93 6.15
C ILE A 228 11.19 29.39 6.93
N THR A 229 11.40 29.88 8.15
CA THR A 229 12.36 29.27 9.09
C THR A 229 11.61 28.37 10.05
N THR A 230 12.06 27.13 10.19
CA THR A 230 11.48 26.13 11.10
C THR A 230 12.09 26.22 12.51
N GLN A 231 11.59 25.41 13.45
CA GLN A 231 12.12 25.35 14.81
C GLN A 231 13.49 24.65 14.86
N SER A 232 13.72 23.67 13.98
CA SER A 232 15.02 23.00 13.84
C SER A 232 16.11 23.90 13.23
N GLY A 233 15.71 24.96 12.53
CA GLY A 233 16.61 25.84 11.79
C GLY A 233 16.64 25.55 10.28
N ASN A 234 15.89 24.57 9.79
CA ASN A 234 15.67 24.37 8.35
C ASN A 234 15.00 25.60 7.73
N GLU A 235 15.42 25.94 6.52
CA GLU A 235 14.91 27.07 5.75
C GLU A 235 14.27 26.58 4.46
N VAL A 236 13.02 27.00 4.19
CA VAL A 236 12.25 26.63 3.00
C VAL A 236 11.78 27.92 2.31
N ASN A 237 11.90 28.01 0.99
CA ASN A 237 11.38 29.15 0.23
C ASN A 237 10.09 28.76 -0.49
N ALA A 238 9.08 29.63 -0.44
CA ALA A 238 7.80 29.41 -1.10
C ALA A 238 7.25 30.68 -1.74
N ASP A 239 6.64 30.53 -2.91
CA ASP A 239 5.92 31.59 -3.60
C ASP A 239 4.50 31.73 -3.04
N ILE A 240 3.93 30.63 -2.55
CA ILE A 240 2.63 30.56 -1.86
C ILE A 240 2.72 29.69 -0.61
N VAL A 241 2.07 30.12 0.47
CA VAL A 241 1.99 29.35 1.72
C VAL A 241 0.54 29.11 2.13
N MET A 242 0.20 27.86 2.43
CA MET A 242 -1.11 27.47 2.96
C MET A 242 -1.00 27.12 4.45
N LEU A 243 -1.76 27.82 5.29
CA LEU A 243 -1.87 27.52 6.71
C LEU A 243 -3.09 26.63 6.98
N SER A 244 -2.83 25.41 7.45
CA SER A 244 -3.82 24.35 7.69
C SER A 244 -3.58 23.62 9.01
N ILE A 245 -3.40 24.39 10.08
CA ILE A 245 -3.02 23.90 11.43
C ILE A 245 -4.22 23.72 12.37
N GLY A 246 -5.41 23.49 11.80
CA GLY A 246 -6.65 23.25 12.53
C GLY A 246 -7.52 24.48 12.70
N VAL A 247 -8.60 24.32 13.46
CA VAL A 247 -9.71 25.27 13.55
C VAL A 247 -10.12 25.54 14.99
N ARG A 248 -10.75 26.69 15.24
CA ARG A 248 -11.32 27.08 16.53
C ARG A 248 -12.81 27.39 16.40
N PRO A 249 -13.67 26.89 17.31
CA PRO A 249 -15.10 27.23 17.33
C PRO A 249 -15.36 28.75 17.35
N GLN A 250 -16.34 29.21 16.56
CA GLN A 250 -16.80 30.60 16.60
C GLN A 250 -17.83 30.80 17.71
N SER A 251 -17.37 30.99 18.95
CA SER A 251 -18.27 31.13 20.12
C SER A 251 -18.34 32.54 20.72
N GLU A 252 -17.75 33.54 20.07
CA GLU A 252 -17.71 34.90 20.61
C GLU A 252 -19.10 35.50 20.85
N LEU A 253 -20.05 35.23 19.96
CA LEU A 253 -21.45 35.66 20.13
C LEU A 253 -22.10 34.98 21.36
N ALA A 254 -21.87 33.67 21.53
CA ALA A 254 -22.38 32.91 22.66
C ALA A 254 -21.79 33.35 24.00
N LYS A 255 -20.46 33.61 24.04
CA LYS A 255 -19.76 34.14 25.22
C LYS A 255 -20.32 35.49 25.63
N LYS A 256 -20.46 36.43 24.69
CA LYS A 256 -21.02 37.77 24.95
C LYS A 256 -22.44 37.72 25.48
N ALA A 257 -23.25 36.76 25.00
CA ALA A 257 -24.61 36.50 25.49
C ALA A 257 -24.65 35.80 26.87
N GLY A 258 -23.50 35.45 27.44
CA GLY A 258 -23.39 34.71 28.71
C GLY A 258 -23.88 33.26 28.62
N LEU A 259 -23.78 32.63 27.45
CA LEU A 259 -24.01 31.20 27.29
C LEU A 259 -22.78 30.40 27.75
N LYS A 260 -23.01 29.19 28.25
CA LYS A 260 -21.92 28.30 28.68
C LYS A 260 -21.06 27.89 27.48
N VAL A 261 -19.76 28.09 27.60
CA VAL A 261 -18.74 27.59 26.67
C VAL A 261 -17.69 26.79 27.43
N ASN A 262 -17.12 25.77 26.80
CA ASN A 262 -16.04 24.98 27.39
C ASN A 262 -14.68 25.68 27.28
N LYS A 263 -13.63 25.08 27.85
CA LYS A 263 -12.26 25.63 27.84
C LYS A 263 -11.68 25.82 26.43
N ARG A 264 -12.11 25.02 25.46
CA ARG A 264 -11.69 25.11 24.05
C ARG A 264 -12.53 26.10 23.24
N GLY A 265 -13.53 26.72 23.86
CA GLY A 265 -14.44 27.67 23.23
C GLY A 265 -15.62 27.00 22.51
N GLY A 266 -15.87 25.71 22.67
CA GLY A 266 -17.09 25.08 22.17
C GLY A 266 -18.31 25.49 22.98
N ILE A 267 -19.44 25.80 22.33
CA ILE A 267 -20.72 26.08 22.97
C ILE A 267 -21.23 24.79 23.62
N VAL A 268 -21.54 24.83 24.91
CA VAL A 268 -22.03 23.66 25.65
C VAL A 268 -23.51 23.49 25.37
N VAL A 269 -23.89 22.30 24.90
CA VAL A 269 -25.28 21.93 24.64
C VAL A 269 -25.66 20.61 25.31
N ASP A 270 -26.96 20.41 25.51
CA ASP A 270 -27.52 19.13 25.93
C ASP A 270 -27.76 18.16 24.74
N GLU A 271 -28.30 16.97 25.02
CA GLU A 271 -28.61 15.97 23.97
C GLU A 271 -29.67 16.44 22.98
N SER A 272 -30.49 17.44 23.33
CA SER A 272 -31.49 18.06 22.45
C SER A 272 -30.94 19.22 21.62
N LEU A 273 -29.64 19.51 21.77
CA LEU A 273 -28.88 20.60 21.14
C LEU A 273 -29.24 21.99 21.67
N LYS A 274 -29.87 22.07 22.84
CA LYS A 274 -30.12 23.33 23.55
C LYS A 274 -28.88 23.80 24.28
N THR A 275 -28.65 25.11 24.27
CA THR A 275 -27.60 25.75 25.07
C THR A 275 -28.03 25.88 26.54
N SER A 276 -27.32 26.69 27.33
CA SER A 276 -27.75 27.05 28.68
C SER A 276 -29.01 27.94 28.72
N ASP A 277 -29.53 28.40 27.57
CA ASP A 277 -30.83 29.06 27.44
C ASP A 277 -31.80 28.14 26.69
N ASP A 278 -33.02 28.00 27.22
CA ASP A 278 -34.04 27.09 26.70
C ASP A 278 -34.57 27.44 25.30
N ASN A 279 -34.37 28.68 24.85
CA ASN A 279 -34.83 29.18 23.56
C ASN A 279 -33.69 29.28 22.54
N ILE A 280 -32.46 28.94 22.92
CA ILE A 280 -31.28 29.02 22.05
C ILE A 280 -30.69 27.63 21.87
N TYR A 281 -30.63 27.18 20.62
CA TYR A 281 -29.97 25.96 20.17
C TYR A 281 -28.61 26.30 19.57
N ALA A 282 -27.69 25.34 19.56
CA ALA A 282 -26.44 25.46 18.82
C ALA A 282 -26.07 24.14 18.14
N VAL A 283 -25.49 24.21 16.94
CA VAL A 283 -25.12 23.05 16.12
C VAL A 283 -23.82 23.29 15.34
N GLY A 284 -23.26 22.21 14.78
CA GLY A 284 -22.08 22.23 13.92
C GLY A 284 -20.76 22.36 14.68
N ASP A 285 -19.71 22.82 13.99
CA ASP A 285 -18.35 22.90 14.54
C ASP A 285 -18.21 23.80 15.78
N ALA A 286 -19.21 24.64 16.03
CA ALA A 286 -19.23 25.58 17.15
C ALA A 286 -19.50 24.90 18.50
N ILE A 287 -20.03 23.67 18.52
CA ILE A 287 -20.51 23.02 19.76
C ILE A 287 -19.55 21.97 20.32
N GLU A 288 -19.64 21.78 21.63
CA GLU A 288 -19.14 20.59 22.30
C GLU A 288 -20.09 19.40 22.00
N VAL A 289 -19.52 18.27 21.61
CA VAL A 289 -20.26 17.02 21.40
C VAL A 289 -19.82 15.96 22.40
N THR A 290 -20.63 14.92 22.55
CA THR A 290 -20.26 13.74 23.33
C THR A 290 -19.65 12.70 22.39
N ASP A 291 -18.49 12.17 22.71
CA ASP A 291 -17.89 11.05 21.96
C ASP A 291 -18.79 9.81 22.06
N PHE A 292 -19.00 9.13 20.95
CA PHE A 292 -19.92 7.99 20.90
C PHE A 292 -19.43 6.79 21.75
N LEU A 293 -18.13 6.57 21.84
CA LEU A 293 -17.54 5.41 22.52
C LEU A 293 -17.15 5.75 23.96
N LYS A 294 -16.37 6.81 24.15
CA LYS A 294 -15.84 7.28 25.45
C LYS A 294 -16.91 7.90 26.33
N LYS A 295 -17.98 8.43 25.71
CA LYS A 295 -19.05 9.20 26.38
C LYS A 295 -18.56 10.48 27.07
N ASP A 296 -17.33 10.89 26.83
CA ASP A 296 -16.77 12.15 27.32
C ASP A 296 -17.05 13.29 26.34
N LYS A 297 -16.63 14.51 26.71
CA LYS A 297 -16.86 15.72 25.93
C LYS A 297 -15.69 15.99 24.99
N THR A 298 -16.00 16.23 23.72
CA THR A 298 -15.02 16.48 22.66
C THR A 298 -15.54 17.49 21.63
N MET A 299 -14.73 17.80 20.62
CA MET A 299 -15.11 18.64 19.48
C MET A 299 -14.69 17.96 18.19
N VAL A 300 -15.63 17.80 17.26
CA VAL A 300 -15.40 17.09 16.00
C VAL A 300 -16.02 17.92 14.86
N PRO A 301 -15.22 18.79 14.20
CA PRO A 301 -15.70 19.69 13.15
C PRO A 301 -15.85 18.92 11.83
N LEU A 302 -17.01 18.28 11.64
CA LEU A 302 -17.32 17.50 10.43
C LEU A 302 -18.73 17.83 9.92
N ALA A 303 -18.86 17.90 8.59
CA ALA A 303 -20.11 18.28 7.92
C ALA A 303 -21.26 17.28 8.18
N GLY A 304 -20.97 15.99 8.26
CA GLY A 304 -21.97 14.94 8.54
C GLY A 304 -22.70 15.16 9.88
N PRO A 305 -21.97 15.24 11.02
CA PRO A 305 -22.50 15.66 12.30
C PRO A 305 -23.29 16.97 12.24
N ALA A 306 -22.74 18.03 11.64
CA ALA A 306 -23.40 19.35 11.57
C ALA A 306 -24.79 19.28 10.89
N ASN A 307 -24.89 18.57 9.76
CA ASN A 307 -26.16 18.39 9.04
C ASN A 307 -27.19 17.60 9.86
N LYS A 308 -26.77 16.53 10.53
CA LYS A 308 -27.64 15.71 11.40
C LYS A 308 -28.12 16.49 12.62
N GLN A 309 -27.24 17.28 13.22
CA GLN A 309 -27.56 18.16 14.35
C GLN A 309 -28.58 19.22 13.94
N GLY A 310 -28.39 19.91 12.82
CA GLY A 310 -29.34 20.90 12.33
C GLY A 310 -30.75 20.32 12.11
N ARG A 311 -30.84 19.11 11.56
CA ARG A 311 -32.11 18.38 11.40
C ARG A 311 -32.80 18.09 12.75
N ILE A 312 -32.03 17.72 13.78
CA ILE A 312 -32.54 17.44 15.13
C ILE A 312 -33.01 18.74 15.79
N ALA A 313 -32.21 19.81 15.72
CA ALA A 313 -32.58 21.12 16.28
C ALA A 313 -33.91 21.63 15.70
N ALA A 314 -34.08 21.57 14.38
CA ALA A 314 -35.34 21.91 13.72
C ALA A 314 -36.52 21.06 14.23
N SER A 315 -36.30 19.75 14.41
CA SER A 315 -37.35 18.85 14.89
C SER A 315 -37.75 19.16 16.34
N ASN A 316 -36.79 19.51 17.20
CA ASN A 316 -37.02 19.90 18.58
C ASN A 316 -37.72 21.25 18.70
N ILE A 317 -37.35 22.24 17.87
CA ILE A 317 -38.06 23.52 17.77
C ILE A 317 -39.53 23.31 17.37
N ALA A 318 -39.80 22.38 16.44
CA ALA A 318 -41.14 21.97 16.03
C ALA A 318 -41.88 21.08 17.06
N GLY A 319 -41.30 20.84 18.25
CA GLY A 319 -41.95 20.14 19.36
C GLY A 319 -41.71 18.63 19.43
N LYS A 320 -40.77 18.08 18.63
CA LYS A 320 -40.25 16.72 18.85
C LYS A 320 -39.26 16.69 20.02
N LYS A 321 -38.80 15.49 20.38
CA LYS A 321 -37.87 15.25 21.49
C LYS A 321 -36.72 14.35 21.02
N ASP A 322 -36.17 14.70 19.87
CA ASP A 322 -35.08 13.98 19.24
C ASP A 322 -33.77 14.26 20.00
N LYS A 323 -32.92 13.24 20.09
CA LYS A 323 -31.64 13.31 20.79
C LYS A 323 -30.47 13.10 19.84
N TYR A 324 -29.40 13.84 20.05
CA TYR A 324 -28.12 13.60 19.39
C TYR A 324 -27.30 12.58 20.16
N ASN A 325 -27.20 11.36 19.63
CA ASN A 325 -26.55 10.22 20.29
C ASN A 325 -25.02 10.23 20.12
N GLY A 326 -24.37 11.40 20.22
CA GLY A 326 -22.93 11.53 20.13
C GLY A 326 -22.30 11.30 18.75
N THR A 327 -21.01 11.60 18.65
CA THR A 327 -20.20 11.61 17.42
C THR A 327 -19.12 10.51 17.47
N GLN A 328 -18.99 9.72 16.40
CA GLN A 328 -17.93 8.69 16.26
C GLN A 328 -16.62 9.22 15.65
N GLY A 329 -16.66 10.38 14.99
CA GLY A 329 -15.51 10.89 14.26
C GLY A 329 -15.19 10.10 12.99
N THR A 330 -16.19 9.48 12.33
CA THR A 330 -15.97 8.87 11.02
C THR A 330 -15.55 9.93 10.00
N SER A 331 -14.40 9.73 9.37
CA SER A 331 -13.80 10.66 8.43
C SER A 331 -13.06 9.92 7.32
N VAL A 332 -12.96 10.55 6.15
CA VAL A 332 -12.25 10.05 4.98
C VAL A 332 -11.57 11.22 4.25
N ALA A 333 -10.39 10.98 3.68
CA ALA A 333 -9.67 11.90 2.80
C ALA A 333 -9.14 11.16 1.58
N LYS A 334 -9.06 11.87 0.45
CA LYS A 334 -8.20 11.50 -0.66
C LYS A 334 -6.80 12.08 -0.40
N VAL A 335 -5.78 11.25 -0.61
CA VAL A 335 -4.38 11.66 -0.57
C VAL A 335 -3.70 11.10 -1.81
N PHE A 336 -3.67 11.92 -2.84
CA PHE A 336 -3.37 11.57 -4.22
C PHE A 336 -4.19 10.36 -4.68
N ASP A 337 -3.56 9.19 -4.69
CA ASP A 337 -4.17 7.96 -5.18
C ASP A 337 -4.73 7.09 -4.04
N LEU A 338 -4.42 7.46 -2.79
CA LEU A 338 -4.91 6.77 -1.61
C LEU A 338 -6.23 7.36 -1.16
N THR A 339 -7.12 6.49 -0.72
CA THR A 339 -8.18 6.84 0.20
C THR A 339 -7.75 6.46 1.61
N VAL A 340 -7.97 7.37 2.54
CA VAL A 340 -7.56 7.25 3.94
C VAL A 340 -8.79 7.50 4.81
N ALA A 341 -9.14 6.56 5.68
CA ALA A 341 -10.32 6.69 6.52
C ALA A 341 -10.11 6.21 7.95
N SER A 342 -10.91 6.75 8.87
CA SER A 342 -10.92 6.39 10.29
C SER A 342 -12.31 6.51 10.89
N THR A 343 -12.59 5.73 11.93
CA THR A 343 -13.79 5.85 12.77
C THR A 343 -13.49 5.38 14.19
N GLY A 344 -14.13 6.01 15.18
CA GLY A 344 -13.90 5.69 16.59
C GLY A 344 -12.57 6.21 17.10
N LEU A 345 -11.95 5.44 18.01
CA LEU A 345 -10.75 5.82 18.75
C LEU A 345 -9.50 5.22 18.10
N ASN A 346 -8.40 5.96 18.17
CA ASN A 346 -7.07 5.44 17.84
C ASN A 346 -6.30 5.08 19.12
N GLU A 347 -5.16 4.39 18.98
CA GLU A 347 -4.36 3.96 20.14
C GLU A 347 -3.87 5.15 20.95
N LYS A 348 -3.42 6.23 20.30
CA LYS A 348 -3.01 7.47 20.99
C LYS A 348 -4.09 8.00 21.94
N ALA A 349 -5.35 8.00 21.49
CA ALA A 349 -6.49 8.47 22.27
C ALA A 349 -6.87 7.52 23.41
N LEU A 350 -6.61 6.21 23.28
CA LEU A 350 -6.82 5.23 24.35
C LEU A 350 -5.70 5.32 25.39
N ASN A 351 -4.45 5.41 24.96
CA ASN A 351 -3.28 5.56 25.81
C ASN A 351 -3.33 6.86 26.63
N ALA A 352 -3.82 7.96 26.04
CA ALA A 352 -4.04 9.23 26.74
C ALA A 352 -5.09 9.14 27.86
N GLU A 353 -5.98 8.14 27.82
CA GLU A 353 -6.94 7.83 28.89
C GLU A 353 -6.39 6.86 29.93
N GLY A 354 -5.13 6.43 29.79
CA GLY A 354 -4.50 5.44 30.67
C GLY A 354 -4.90 4.00 30.38
N LYS A 355 -5.49 3.71 29.21
CA LYS A 355 -5.70 2.33 28.76
C LYS A 355 -4.40 1.74 28.24
N GLU A 356 -4.17 0.47 28.52
CA GLU A 356 -2.94 -0.23 28.18
C GLU A 356 -3.19 -1.31 27.11
N TYR A 357 -2.36 -1.31 26.05
CA TYR A 357 -2.35 -2.38 25.05
C TYR A 357 -2.08 -3.75 25.69
N GLY A 358 -2.82 -4.77 25.27
CA GLY A 358 -2.72 -6.14 25.79
C GLY A 358 -3.44 -6.38 27.11
N LYS A 359 -4.01 -5.33 27.72
CA LYS A 359 -4.75 -5.39 28.98
C LYS A 359 -6.16 -4.84 28.85
N ASP A 360 -6.29 -3.65 28.28
CA ASP A 360 -7.59 -2.98 28.09
C ASP A 360 -8.07 -3.03 26.64
N TYR A 361 -7.14 -3.17 25.70
CA TYR A 361 -7.45 -3.26 24.27
C TYR A 361 -6.40 -4.05 23.49
N LEU A 362 -6.81 -4.55 22.32
CA LEU A 362 -5.98 -5.25 21.35
C LEU A 362 -6.09 -4.59 19.98
N VAL A 363 -5.11 -4.88 19.12
CA VAL A 363 -5.00 -4.33 17.78
C VAL A 363 -4.61 -5.40 16.79
N VAL A 364 -5.31 -5.47 15.66
CA VAL A 364 -4.92 -6.31 14.53
C VAL A 364 -4.79 -5.48 13.26
N ASN A 365 -3.76 -5.80 12.50
CA ASN A 365 -3.46 -5.21 11.19
C ASN A 365 -3.63 -6.28 10.13
N THR A 366 -4.51 -6.04 9.17
CA THR A 366 -4.79 -6.96 8.07
C THR A 366 -4.60 -6.28 6.72
N HIS A 367 -4.05 -7.02 5.76
CA HIS A 367 -3.90 -6.58 4.38
C HIS A 367 -4.68 -7.54 3.48
N SER A 368 -5.84 -7.09 3.02
CA SER A 368 -6.71 -7.84 2.11
C SER A 368 -6.82 -7.11 0.78
N LYS A 369 -7.37 -7.74 -0.25
CA LYS A 369 -7.63 -7.04 -1.53
C LYS A 369 -9.00 -6.36 -1.51
N SER A 370 -9.14 -5.28 -2.27
CA SER A 370 -10.40 -4.53 -2.40
C SER A 370 -11.53 -5.40 -2.98
N HIS A 371 -11.18 -6.33 -3.87
CA HIS A 371 -12.06 -7.37 -4.40
C HIS A 371 -11.29 -8.64 -4.77
N ALA A 372 -11.95 -9.58 -5.44
CA ALA A 372 -11.39 -10.89 -5.76
C ALA A 372 -10.05 -10.76 -6.52
N GLY A 373 -9.00 -11.37 -6.00
CA GLY A 373 -7.64 -11.18 -6.52
C GLY A 373 -7.39 -11.71 -7.93
N TYR A 374 -8.26 -12.54 -8.49
CA TYR A 374 -8.17 -12.96 -9.89
C TYR A 374 -8.86 -11.98 -10.86
N TYR A 375 -9.60 -10.99 -10.33
CA TYR A 375 -10.28 -9.99 -11.13
C TYR A 375 -9.40 -8.73 -11.23
N PRO A 376 -9.26 -8.10 -12.42
CA PRO A 376 -8.40 -6.93 -12.62
C PRO A 376 -8.72 -5.76 -11.68
N GLY A 377 -7.70 -4.94 -11.38
CA GLY A 377 -7.84 -3.75 -10.52
C GLY A 377 -7.96 -4.03 -9.02
N ALA A 378 -7.66 -5.25 -8.54
CA ALA A 378 -7.72 -5.56 -7.12
C ALA A 378 -6.52 -4.96 -6.38
N PHE A 379 -6.75 -3.92 -5.58
CA PHE A 379 -5.72 -3.22 -4.82
C PHE A 379 -5.69 -3.65 -3.35
N PRO A 380 -4.54 -3.56 -2.66
CA PRO A 380 -4.48 -3.79 -1.21
C PRO A 380 -5.30 -2.76 -0.42
N VAL A 381 -6.08 -3.25 0.54
CA VAL A 381 -6.81 -2.53 1.57
C VAL A 381 -6.26 -2.94 2.92
N ARG A 382 -5.76 -1.96 3.66
CA ARG A 382 -5.11 -2.14 4.94
C ARG A 382 -6.09 -1.74 6.01
N ILE A 383 -6.45 -2.66 6.89
CA ILE A 383 -7.37 -2.40 8.00
C ILE A 383 -6.62 -2.61 9.31
N LYS A 384 -6.56 -1.55 10.10
CA LYS A 384 -6.26 -1.60 11.52
C LYS A 384 -7.57 -1.63 12.29
N LEU A 385 -7.76 -2.63 13.13
CA LEU A 385 -8.95 -2.79 13.96
C LEU A 385 -8.52 -2.78 15.44
N ILE A 386 -9.15 -1.92 16.23
CA ILE A 386 -8.89 -1.72 17.66
C ILE A 386 -10.14 -2.14 18.42
N TYR A 387 -9.99 -3.03 19.41
CA TYR A 387 -11.10 -3.63 20.14
C TYR A 387 -10.72 -3.92 21.60
N ASP A 388 -11.70 -3.99 22.50
CA ASP A 388 -11.46 -4.37 23.90
C ASP A 388 -11.36 -5.89 24.08
N MET A 389 -11.09 -6.33 25.32
CA MET A 389 -10.89 -7.75 25.64
C MET A 389 -12.17 -8.58 25.51
N GLU A 390 -13.34 -7.92 25.50
CA GLU A 390 -14.64 -8.54 25.24
C GLU A 390 -15.00 -8.56 23.74
N GLY A 391 -14.18 -7.92 22.90
CA GLY A 391 -14.36 -7.86 21.45
C GLY A 391 -15.22 -6.70 20.96
N LYS A 392 -15.59 -5.74 21.81
CA LYS A 392 -16.25 -4.51 21.37
C LYS A 392 -15.28 -3.68 20.55
N ILE A 393 -15.75 -3.20 19.40
CA ILE A 393 -14.92 -2.40 18.51
C ILE A 393 -14.77 -0.99 19.08
N LEU A 394 -13.52 -0.57 19.31
CA LEU A 394 -13.16 0.75 19.82
C LEU A 394 -12.77 1.72 18.70
N GLY A 395 -12.35 1.20 17.56
CA GLY A 395 -12.05 2.03 16.40
C GLY A 395 -11.46 1.24 15.24
N SER A 396 -11.40 1.87 14.08
CA SER A 396 -10.74 1.30 12.92
C SER A 396 -10.19 2.37 12.01
N GLN A 397 -9.12 2.01 11.31
CA GLN A 397 -8.42 2.84 10.36
C GLN A 397 -8.20 2.03 9.09
N VAL A 398 -8.47 2.64 7.94
CA VAL A 398 -8.40 1.95 6.65
C VAL A 398 -7.65 2.81 5.64
N VAL A 399 -6.64 2.23 5.00
CA VAL A 399 -5.81 2.89 3.98
C VAL A 399 -5.66 1.99 2.76
N GLY A 400 -5.87 2.53 1.57
CA GLY A 400 -5.77 1.78 0.31
C GLY A 400 -6.13 2.61 -0.90
N TYR A 401 -6.02 2.02 -2.09
CA TYR A 401 -6.30 2.70 -3.36
C TYR A 401 -7.77 2.58 -3.79
N ASP A 402 -8.48 1.56 -3.27
CA ASP A 402 -9.85 1.25 -3.68
C ASP A 402 -10.65 0.59 -2.54
N GLY A 403 -11.95 0.85 -2.52
CA GLY A 403 -12.92 0.25 -1.60
C GLY A 403 -12.71 0.55 -0.11
N VAL A 404 -11.94 1.57 0.24
CA VAL A 404 -11.64 1.99 1.63
C VAL A 404 -12.87 2.55 2.33
N ASP A 405 -13.57 3.46 1.65
CA ASP A 405 -14.83 4.10 2.08
C ASP A 405 -15.90 3.05 2.44
N LYS A 406 -16.07 2.03 1.60
CA LYS A 406 -16.99 0.93 1.87
C LYS A 406 -16.66 0.20 3.17
N ARG A 407 -15.38 -0.08 3.43
CA ARG A 407 -14.95 -0.85 4.62
C ARG A 407 -15.13 -0.02 5.88
N ILE A 408 -14.74 1.25 5.85
CA ILE A 408 -14.91 2.12 7.01
C ILE A 408 -16.39 2.35 7.33
N ASP A 409 -17.28 2.45 6.33
CA ASP A 409 -18.71 2.63 6.54
C ASP A 409 -19.37 1.41 7.18
N VAL A 410 -18.99 0.19 6.75
CA VAL A 410 -19.45 -1.06 7.37
C VAL A 410 -19.00 -1.14 8.84
N ILE A 411 -17.73 -0.84 9.12
CA ILE A 411 -17.20 -0.89 10.49
C ILE A 411 -17.82 0.22 11.35
N ALA A 412 -17.95 1.44 10.83
CA ALA A 412 -18.60 2.56 11.52
C ALA A 412 -20.07 2.24 11.86
N THR A 413 -20.77 1.57 10.95
CA THR A 413 -22.16 1.10 11.18
C THR A 413 -22.21 0.04 12.28
N THR A 414 -21.29 -0.92 12.26
CA THR A 414 -21.20 -1.96 13.30
C THR A 414 -20.93 -1.34 14.67
N ILE A 415 -19.99 -0.40 14.77
CA ILE A 415 -19.73 0.38 16.00
C ILE A 415 -21.02 1.10 16.44
N ARG A 416 -21.71 1.79 15.52
CA ARG A 416 -22.93 2.56 15.83
C ARG A 416 -24.03 1.70 16.44
N LEU A 417 -24.13 0.44 15.98
CA LEU A 417 -25.11 -0.54 16.46
C LEU A 417 -24.64 -1.29 17.73
N GLY A 418 -23.45 -0.99 18.24
CA GLY A 418 -22.89 -1.65 19.42
C GLY A 418 -22.35 -3.04 19.16
N GLY A 419 -22.07 -3.36 17.89
CA GLY A 419 -21.51 -4.65 17.49
C GLY A 419 -20.04 -4.84 17.92
N THR A 420 -19.61 -6.09 17.81
CA THR A 420 -18.33 -6.63 18.24
C THR A 420 -17.56 -7.20 17.05
N VAL A 421 -16.33 -7.66 17.28
CA VAL A 421 -15.54 -8.39 16.28
C VAL A 421 -16.22 -9.69 15.84
N TYR A 422 -17.05 -10.29 16.70
CA TYR A 422 -17.84 -11.47 16.38
C TYR A 422 -18.98 -11.18 15.39
N ASP A 423 -19.52 -9.97 15.42
CA ASP A 423 -20.50 -9.54 14.41
C ASP A 423 -19.81 -9.30 13.06
N LEU A 424 -18.60 -8.71 13.05
CA LEU A 424 -17.84 -8.46 11.81
C LEU A 424 -17.57 -9.74 11.00
N LYS A 425 -17.27 -10.86 11.68
CA LYS A 425 -17.04 -12.15 11.00
C LYS A 425 -18.32 -12.76 10.41
N GLU A 426 -19.49 -12.41 10.94
CA GLU A 426 -20.80 -12.95 10.51
C GLU A 426 -21.49 -12.10 9.45
N LEU A 427 -21.02 -10.87 9.21
CA LEU A 427 -21.61 -9.97 8.21
C LEU A 427 -21.66 -10.61 6.81
N GLU A 428 -22.88 -10.73 6.28
CA GLU A 428 -23.15 -11.11 4.89
C GLU A 428 -23.11 -9.86 4.00
N LEU A 429 -21.97 -9.62 3.34
CA LEU A 429 -21.76 -8.46 2.47
C LEU A 429 -21.91 -8.85 0.99
N ALA A 430 -22.28 -7.87 0.16
CA ALA A 430 -22.47 -8.08 -1.27
C ALA A 430 -21.18 -8.56 -1.95
N TYR A 431 -21.24 -9.73 -2.58
CA TYR A 431 -20.12 -10.34 -3.29
C TYR A 431 -20.42 -10.60 -4.76
N ALA A 432 -19.62 -9.97 -5.62
CA ALA A 432 -19.26 -10.46 -6.94
C ALA A 432 -17.79 -10.06 -7.20
N PRO A 433 -17.07 -10.75 -8.12
CA PRO A 433 -15.64 -10.53 -8.34
C PRO A 433 -15.19 -9.07 -8.52
N PRO A 434 -15.95 -8.16 -9.18
CA PRO A 434 -15.55 -6.76 -9.33
C PRO A 434 -15.68 -5.89 -8.07
N TYR A 435 -16.38 -6.35 -7.04
CA TYR A 435 -16.78 -5.50 -5.91
C TYR A 435 -16.27 -6.00 -4.56
N GLY A 436 -16.00 -7.29 -4.42
CA GLY A 436 -15.61 -7.89 -3.15
C GLY A 436 -14.98 -9.26 -3.32
N SER A 437 -14.77 -9.92 -2.19
CA SER A 437 -14.30 -11.29 -2.10
C SER A 437 -15.33 -12.12 -1.34
N ALA A 438 -15.30 -13.45 -1.48
CA ALA A 438 -16.21 -14.34 -0.75
C ALA A 438 -16.13 -14.16 0.78
N LYS A 439 -14.98 -13.70 1.28
CA LYS A 439 -14.80 -13.13 2.61
C LYS A 439 -14.29 -11.71 2.43
N ASP A 440 -15.08 -10.72 2.83
CA ASP A 440 -14.68 -9.32 2.70
C ASP A 440 -13.49 -9.01 3.64
N PRO A 441 -12.63 -8.02 3.32
CA PRO A 441 -11.68 -7.45 4.27
C PRO A 441 -12.24 -7.21 5.68
N VAL A 442 -13.51 -6.79 5.82
CA VAL A 442 -14.13 -6.64 7.15
C VAL A 442 -14.28 -7.99 7.87
N ASN A 443 -14.74 -9.04 7.18
CA ASN A 443 -14.83 -10.37 7.76
C ASN A 443 -13.43 -10.89 8.15
N MET A 444 -12.43 -10.64 7.31
CA MET A 444 -11.04 -11.02 7.60
C MET A 444 -10.50 -10.36 8.86
N ALA A 445 -10.77 -9.07 9.07
CA ALA A 445 -10.41 -8.39 10.32
C ALA A 445 -11.14 -9.01 11.54
N GLY A 446 -12.42 -9.36 11.40
CA GLY A 446 -13.19 -10.08 12.43
C GLY A 446 -12.61 -11.45 12.77
N PHE A 447 -12.27 -12.27 11.77
CA PHE A 447 -11.65 -13.59 11.99
C PHE A 447 -10.29 -13.49 12.70
N VAL A 448 -9.46 -12.53 12.30
CA VAL A 448 -8.14 -12.35 12.91
C VAL A 448 -8.27 -11.88 14.36
N ALA A 449 -9.19 -10.95 14.65
CA ALA A 449 -9.46 -10.50 16.02
C ALA A 449 -10.03 -11.61 16.91
N GLU A 450 -10.99 -12.39 16.40
CA GLU A 450 -11.54 -13.55 17.12
C GLU A 450 -10.44 -14.57 17.46
N ASN A 451 -9.55 -14.87 16.51
CA ASN A 451 -8.47 -15.83 16.75
C ASN A 451 -7.53 -15.37 17.87
N THR A 452 -7.28 -14.07 17.96
CA THR A 452 -6.52 -13.47 19.07
C THR A 452 -7.25 -13.59 20.40
N LEU A 453 -8.54 -13.23 20.45
CA LEU A 453 -9.34 -13.29 21.69
C LEU A 453 -9.50 -14.71 22.23
N ASN A 454 -9.68 -15.70 21.36
CA ASN A 454 -9.87 -17.09 21.74
C ASN A 454 -8.54 -17.84 22.00
N GLY A 455 -7.38 -17.16 21.90
CA GLY A 455 -6.07 -17.77 22.10
C GLY A 455 -5.69 -18.82 21.05
N THR A 456 -6.37 -18.84 19.90
CA THR A 456 -5.98 -19.72 18.78
C THR A 456 -4.81 -19.14 17.99
N MET A 457 -4.52 -17.86 18.16
CA MET A 457 -3.35 -17.18 17.62
C MET A 457 -2.91 -16.07 18.58
N ASP A 458 -1.71 -16.19 19.14
CA ASP A 458 -1.08 -15.05 19.82
C ASP A 458 -0.41 -14.14 18.80
N ILE A 459 -0.41 -12.83 19.09
CA ILE A 459 0.17 -11.83 18.20
C ILE A 459 1.29 -11.03 18.87
N ILE A 460 2.15 -10.47 18.03
CA ILE A 460 3.15 -9.47 18.41
C ILE A 460 3.06 -8.30 17.43
N GLN A 461 3.20 -7.06 17.93
CA GLN A 461 3.20 -5.85 17.12
C GLN A 461 4.59 -5.59 16.55
N TRP A 462 4.65 -4.87 15.42
CA TRP A 462 5.89 -4.51 14.73
C TRP A 462 6.91 -3.81 15.64
N HIS A 463 6.44 -2.93 16.54
CA HIS A 463 7.31 -2.14 17.42
C HIS A 463 7.90 -2.95 18.59
N GLN A 464 7.38 -4.14 18.87
CA GLN A 464 7.87 -5.02 19.93
C GLN A 464 9.03 -5.91 19.48
N ILE A 465 9.29 -5.98 18.17
CA ILE A 465 10.34 -6.84 17.59
C ILE A 465 11.74 -6.43 18.05
N LYS A 466 12.00 -5.11 18.14
CA LYS A 466 13.29 -4.57 18.57
C LYS A 466 13.64 -4.85 20.04
N ASP A 467 12.64 -5.16 20.87
CA ASP A 467 12.80 -5.39 22.32
C ASP A 467 12.95 -6.89 22.65
N LEU A 468 13.06 -7.75 21.63
CA LEU A 468 13.19 -9.20 21.80
C LEU A 468 14.60 -9.61 22.24
N ASP A 469 14.67 -10.52 23.21
CA ASP A 469 15.90 -11.21 23.58
C ASP A 469 16.21 -12.29 22.52
N LEU A 470 17.14 -11.98 21.61
CA LEU A 470 17.50 -12.84 20.48
C LEU A 470 18.12 -14.18 20.90
N GLU A 471 18.67 -14.30 22.11
CA GLU A 471 19.20 -15.57 22.63
C GLU A 471 18.08 -16.57 22.99
N LYS A 472 16.87 -16.06 23.26
CA LYS A 472 15.69 -16.87 23.67
C LYS A 472 14.55 -16.79 22.66
N THR A 473 14.80 -16.17 21.51
CA THR A 473 13.78 -15.89 20.51
C THR A 473 14.27 -16.26 19.12
N THR A 474 13.46 -17.03 18.40
CA THR A 474 13.67 -17.29 16.97
C THR A 474 12.68 -16.47 16.16
N ILE A 475 13.19 -15.54 15.36
CA ILE A 475 12.38 -14.83 14.37
C ILE A 475 12.32 -15.71 13.11
N LEU A 476 11.13 -16.17 12.75
CA LEU A 476 10.90 -17.12 11.66
C LEU A 476 10.20 -16.44 10.47
N ASP A 477 10.93 -16.28 9.37
CA ASP A 477 10.42 -15.84 8.08
C ASP A 477 9.89 -17.02 7.28
N VAL A 478 8.56 -17.11 7.11
CA VAL A 478 7.92 -18.21 6.36
C VAL A 478 7.59 -17.88 4.91
N ARG A 479 8.19 -16.81 4.37
CA ARG A 479 8.10 -16.45 2.94
C ARG A 479 9.00 -17.33 2.07
N ASP A 480 8.74 -17.33 0.77
CA ASP A 480 9.66 -17.93 -0.20
C ASP A 480 10.99 -17.15 -0.20
N PRO A 481 12.15 -17.80 -0.45
CA PRO A 481 13.46 -17.12 -0.44
C PRO A 481 13.54 -15.90 -1.37
N ILE A 482 12.82 -15.92 -2.49
CA ILE A 482 12.76 -14.79 -3.44
C ILE A 482 12.14 -13.53 -2.83
N GLU A 483 11.22 -13.65 -1.88
CA GLU A 483 10.62 -12.49 -1.20
C GLU A 483 11.61 -11.85 -0.23
N ARG A 484 12.54 -12.65 0.29
CA ARG A 484 13.59 -12.22 1.20
C ARG A 484 14.58 -11.29 0.49
N GLU A 485 14.72 -11.40 -0.83
CA GLU A 485 15.54 -10.50 -1.65
C GLU A 485 15.02 -9.06 -1.66
N LEU A 486 13.73 -8.84 -1.37
CA LEU A 486 13.11 -7.51 -1.23
C LEU A 486 13.29 -6.92 0.19
N GLY A 487 13.98 -7.65 1.07
CA GLY A 487 14.22 -7.28 2.46
C GLY A 487 13.57 -8.25 3.44
N TYR A 488 14.10 -8.25 4.67
CA TYR A 488 13.70 -9.17 5.73
C TYR A 488 13.95 -8.54 7.11
N VAL A 489 13.36 -9.13 8.14
CA VAL A 489 13.64 -8.73 9.53
C VAL A 489 15.01 -9.29 9.91
N ASP A 490 15.88 -8.44 10.45
CA ASP A 490 17.23 -8.84 10.85
C ASP A 490 17.22 -10.04 11.80
N ASN A 491 18.25 -10.89 11.68
CA ASN A 491 18.41 -12.13 12.44
C ASN A 491 17.29 -13.17 12.25
N SER A 492 16.43 -13.01 11.23
CA SER A 492 15.39 -14.00 10.92
C SER A 492 15.94 -15.25 10.23
N VAL A 493 15.43 -16.42 10.62
CA VAL A 493 15.64 -17.71 9.95
C VAL A 493 14.55 -17.89 8.90
N ASN A 494 14.90 -18.33 7.68
CA ASN A 494 13.92 -18.56 6.62
C ASN A 494 13.58 -20.04 6.46
N ILE A 495 12.31 -20.38 6.70
CA ILE A 495 11.73 -21.70 6.43
C ILE A 495 10.36 -21.48 5.78
N PRO A 496 10.23 -21.63 4.45
CA PRO A 496 8.97 -21.42 3.75
C PRO A 496 7.83 -22.24 4.36
N VAL A 497 6.62 -21.65 4.44
CA VAL A 497 5.46 -22.29 5.11
C VAL A 497 5.13 -23.68 4.56
N ASP A 498 5.40 -23.91 3.27
CA ASP A 498 5.13 -25.19 2.60
C ASP A 498 6.16 -26.27 2.98
N GLU A 499 7.37 -25.88 3.37
CA GLU A 499 8.45 -26.78 3.84
C GLU A 499 8.46 -26.95 5.37
N LEU A 500 7.79 -26.04 6.09
CA LEU A 500 7.87 -25.94 7.55
C LEU A 500 7.55 -27.26 8.27
N ARG A 501 6.60 -28.05 7.76
CA ARG A 501 6.22 -29.33 8.40
C ARG A 501 7.34 -30.36 8.41
N ASP A 502 8.17 -30.36 7.36
CA ASP A 502 9.26 -31.33 7.20
C ASP A 502 10.54 -30.87 7.93
N ARG A 503 10.57 -29.59 8.35
CA ARG A 503 11.74 -28.92 8.94
C ARG A 503 11.49 -28.43 10.37
N LEU A 504 10.49 -28.99 11.06
CA LEU A 504 10.16 -28.62 12.44
C LEU A 504 11.31 -28.87 13.42
N ASP A 505 12.15 -29.88 13.15
CA ASP A 505 13.27 -30.26 14.02
C ASP A 505 14.42 -29.24 14.01
N GLU A 506 14.41 -28.27 13.07
CA GLU A 506 15.36 -27.16 13.03
C GLU A 506 15.03 -26.05 14.04
N LEU A 507 13.84 -26.09 14.64
CA LEU A 507 13.35 -25.05 15.55
C LEU A 507 13.35 -25.54 17.00
N ASP A 508 13.86 -24.69 17.89
CA ASP A 508 13.82 -24.96 19.33
C ASP A 508 12.41 -24.73 19.89
N LYS A 509 11.87 -25.74 20.58
CA LYS A 509 10.53 -25.70 21.19
C LYS A 509 10.47 -24.90 22.48
N ASP A 510 11.60 -24.68 23.13
CA ASP A 510 11.69 -23.93 24.40
C ASP A 510 11.79 -22.42 24.16
N ASN A 511 12.25 -22.01 22.98
CA ASN A 511 12.33 -20.61 22.58
C ASN A 511 10.97 -20.00 22.24
N LEU A 512 10.88 -18.67 22.35
CA LEU A 512 9.80 -17.91 21.74
C LEU A 512 9.99 -17.91 20.22
N ILE A 513 8.99 -18.36 19.46
CA ILE A 513 9.00 -18.27 18.00
C ILE A 513 8.12 -17.11 17.54
N VAL A 514 8.73 -16.10 16.94
CA VAL A 514 8.02 -14.99 16.30
C VAL A 514 7.95 -15.23 14.81
N VAL A 515 6.77 -15.58 14.32
CA VAL A 515 6.54 -15.94 12.92
C VAL A 515 6.05 -14.74 12.15
N TYR A 516 6.63 -14.50 10.97
CA TYR A 516 6.10 -13.53 10.03
C TYR A 516 6.12 -14.03 8.58
N CYS A 517 5.26 -13.43 7.78
CA CYS A 517 5.29 -13.53 6.32
C CYS A 517 5.06 -12.13 5.73
N ALA A 518 4.72 -12.01 4.44
CA ALA A 518 4.42 -10.70 3.85
C ALA A 518 3.34 -9.93 4.62
N VAL A 519 2.15 -10.53 4.80
CA VAL A 519 0.95 -9.83 5.32
C VAL A 519 0.32 -10.46 6.58
N GLY A 520 0.98 -11.45 7.20
CA GLY A 520 0.49 -12.19 8.37
C GLY A 520 -0.36 -13.44 8.11
N LEU A 521 -0.89 -13.64 6.89
CA LEU A 521 -1.75 -14.81 6.57
C LEU A 521 -1.01 -16.15 6.61
N ARG A 522 0.12 -16.28 5.91
CA ARG A 522 0.94 -17.51 5.90
C ARG A 522 1.59 -17.75 7.27
N ALA A 523 1.96 -16.67 7.95
CA ALA A 523 2.45 -16.72 9.32
C ALA A 523 1.41 -17.25 10.31
N TYR A 524 0.12 -16.92 10.14
CA TYR A 524 -0.95 -17.55 10.92
C TYR A 524 -1.00 -19.07 10.68
N ILE A 525 -0.92 -19.54 9.43
CA ILE A 525 -0.88 -20.97 9.11
C ILE A 525 0.31 -21.65 9.80
N ALA A 526 1.50 -21.07 9.67
CA ALA A 526 2.71 -21.55 10.34
C ALA A 526 2.57 -21.56 11.87
N THR A 527 1.98 -20.52 12.45
CA THR A 527 1.70 -20.44 13.89
C THR A 527 0.81 -21.60 14.34
N ARG A 528 -0.25 -21.91 13.59
CA ARG A 528 -1.12 -23.07 13.88
C ARG A 528 -0.39 -24.39 13.74
N ILE A 529 0.47 -24.55 12.73
CA ILE A 529 1.31 -25.75 12.57
C ILE A 529 2.21 -25.94 13.79
N LEU A 530 2.93 -24.90 14.20
CA LEU A 530 3.85 -24.95 15.34
C LEU A 530 3.11 -25.26 16.64
N MET A 531 2.05 -24.51 16.96
CA MET A 531 1.27 -24.73 18.19
C MET A 531 0.72 -26.17 18.28
N GLN A 532 0.25 -26.73 17.17
CA GLN A 532 -0.27 -28.11 17.13
C GLN A 532 0.82 -29.19 17.21
N ASN A 533 2.09 -28.84 17.00
CA ASN A 533 3.25 -29.72 17.13
C ASN A 533 4.04 -29.51 18.43
N GLY A 534 3.41 -28.88 19.42
CA GLY A 534 3.91 -28.78 20.79
C GLY A 534 4.79 -27.57 21.08
N PHE A 535 4.91 -26.62 20.15
CA PHE A 535 5.56 -25.33 20.41
C PHE A 535 4.62 -24.46 21.25
N LYS A 536 5.05 -24.09 22.46
CA LYS A 536 4.18 -23.42 23.45
C LYS A 536 4.17 -21.90 23.33
N ASN A 537 5.27 -21.32 22.86
CA ASN A 537 5.47 -19.88 22.79
C ASN A 537 5.61 -19.44 21.32
N VAL A 538 4.48 -19.26 20.63
CA VAL A 538 4.49 -18.87 19.20
C VAL A 538 3.64 -17.62 19.02
N LYS A 539 4.21 -16.57 18.42
CA LYS A 539 3.51 -15.31 18.14
C LYS A 539 3.55 -14.98 16.66
N ASN A 540 2.41 -14.60 16.10
CA ASN A 540 2.31 -14.10 14.74
C ASN A 540 2.53 -12.57 14.71
N MET A 541 3.46 -12.09 13.89
CA MET A 541 3.63 -10.65 13.68
C MET A 541 2.46 -10.09 12.86
N THR A 542 1.57 -9.35 13.53
CA THR A 542 0.38 -8.81 12.86
C THR A 542 0.77 -7.82 11.76
N GLY A 543 0.05 -7.85 10.64
CA GLY A 543 0.39 -7.07 9.45
C GLY A 543 1.61 -7.58 8.66
N GLY A 544 2.41 -8.48 9.23
CA GLY A 544 3.58 -9.08 8.58
C GLY A 544 4.69 -8.08 8.24
N TYR A 545 5.60 -8.51 7.35
CA TYR A 545 6.71 -7.70 6.87
C TYR A 545 6.24 -6.41 6.18
N THR A 546 5.09 -6.42 5.51
CA THR A 546 4.54 -5.22 4.84
C THR A 546 4.21 -4.08 5.82
N THR A 547 3.75 -4.40 7.03
CA THR A 547 3.58 -3.37 8.08
C THR A 547 4.94 -3.00 8.68
N TYR A 548 5.75 -3.98 9.04
CA TYR A 548 7.08 -3.74 9.63
C TYR A 548 7.96 -2.83 8.76
N SER A 549 8.12 -3.18 7.48
CA SER A 549 9.01 -2.46 6.57
C SER A 549 8.50 -1.08 6.20
N CYS A 550 7.19 -0.92 6.11
CA CYS A 550 6.58 0.39 5.89
C CYS A 550 6.84 1.34 7.05
N VAL A 551 7.04 0.84 8.27
CA VAL A 551 7.26 1.70 9.43
C VAL A 551 8.73 1.95 9.72
N LEU A 552 9.58 0.94 9.53
CA LEU A 552 10.97 0.98 9.97
C LEU A 552 12.00 1.14 8.85
N CYS A 553 11.62 1.06 7.58
CA CYS A 553 12.59 1.11 6.46
C CYS A 553 12.37 2.34 5.55
N GLN A 554 11.86 3.47 6.08
CA GLN A 554 11.49 4.65 5.27
C GLN A 554 12.60 5.68 5.06
N ASP A 555 13.65 5.69 5.90
CA ASP A 555 14.74 6.66 5.87
C ASP A 555 16.11 5.96 5.88
N GLU A 556 17.15 6.61 5.33
CA GLU A 556 18.48 6.03 5.15
C GLU A 556 19.17 5.64 6.47
N GLU A 557 18.95 6.41 7.54
CA GLU A 557 19.49 6.12 8.88
C GLU A 557 18.87 4.86 9.51
N ASP A 558 17.65 4.49 9.13
CA ASP A 558 16.95 3.30 9.63
C ASP A 558 17.13 2.07 8.73
N SER A 559 17.75 2.24 7.55
CA SER A 559 17.96 1.18 6.55
C SER A 559 18.89 0.05 7.02
N ASP A 560 19.69 0.33 8.05
CA ASP A 560 20.55 -0.66 8.72
C ASP A 560 19.74 -1.74 9.45
N ASN A 561 18.50 -1.45 9.89
CA ASN A 561 17.62 -2.38 10.62
C ASN A 561 16.77 -3.30 9.72
N CYS A 562 16.93 -3.19 8.40
CA CYS A 562 16.14 -3.91 7.38
C CYS A 562 17.00 -4.67 6.36
N GLY A 563 18.26 -4.96 6.70
CA GLY A 563 19.17 -5.68 5.82
C GLY A 563 19.67 -4.88 4.61
N GLY A 564 19.88 -3.56 4.75
CA GLY A 564 20.59 -2.71 3.79
C GLY A 564 19.74 -2.30 2.57
N SER A 565 19.08 -1.16 2.70
CA SER A 565 18.41 -0.49 1.57
C SER A 565 18.59 1.03 1.69
N THR A 566 19.67 1.56 1.14
CA THR A 566 19.76 3.01 0.91
C THR A 566 18.75 3.41 -0.17
N CYS A 567 17.86 4.33 0.21
CA CYS A 567 16.96 5.03 -0.69
C CYS A 567 17.55 6.41 -1.01
N ASP A 568 18.76 6.46 -1.58
CA ASP A 568 19.31 7.73 -2.03
C ASP A 568 18.66 8.12 -3.35
N SER A 569 18.01 9.27 -3.35
CA SER A 569 17.42 9.96 -4.49
C SER A 569 18.38 10.96 -5.14
N ASN A 570 19.64 11.04 -4.72
CA ASN A 570 20.62 11.95 -5.36
C ASN A 570 21.62 11.19 -6.23
N ILE A 571 21.20 10.88 -7.46
CA ILE A 571 22.14 10.81 -8.58
C ILE A 571 21.63 11.81 -9.63
N GLU A 572 22.26 12.99 -9.65
CA GLU A 572 22.15 13.90 -10.78
C GLU A 572 22.57 13.13 -12.05
N TYR A 573 21.68 13.09 -13.04
CA TYR A 573 22.08 12.78 -14.41
C TYR A 573 22.77 14.02 -14.96
N GLU A 574 24.11 14.00 -15.08
CA GLU A 574 24.81 15.00 -15.90
C GLU A 574 24.33 14.84 -17.35
N GLU A 575 23.53 15.80 -17.83
CA GLU A 575 23.28 16.04 -19.25
C GLU A 575 24.57 16.57 -19.90
N ASP A 576 25.53 15.69 -20.19
CA ASP A 576 26.63 16.03 -21.09
C ASP A 576 26.96 14.84 -21.99
N GLY A 577 26.21 14.76 -23.08
CA GLY A 577 26.47 13.88 -24.21
C GLY A 577 25.41 14.12 -25.29
N ASP A 578 25.85 14.45 -26.51
CA ASP A 578 24.98 14.63 -27.67
C ASP A 578 23.92 13.51 -27.76
N PRO A 579 22.68 13.83 -28.18
CA PRO A 579 21.57 12.88 -28.18
C PRO A 579 21.90 11.71 -29.10
N VAL A 580 22.29 10.58 -28.51
CA VAL A 580 22.28 9.31 -29.21
C VAL A 580 20.81 8.99 -29.44
N ASP A 581 20.44 8.92 -30.72
CA ASP A 581 19.09 8.72 -31.23
C ASP A 581 18.52 7.37 -30.73
N MET A 582 17.97 7.36 -29.51
CA MET A 582 17.39 6.18 -28.83
C MET A 582 16.21 5.55 -29.59
N LYS A 583 15.72 6.15 -30.68
CA LYS A 583 14.70 5.56 -31.55
C LYS A 583 15.23 4.43 -32.43
N LYS A 584 16.55 4.35 -32.70
CA LYS A 584 17.12 3.35 -33.62
C LYS A 584 17.46 2.00 -33.00
N GLU A 585 17.65 1.90 -31.69
CA GLU A 585 17.94 0.62 -31.02
C GLU A 585 16.69 -0.12 -30.50
N ILE A 586 15.54 0.55 -30.43
CA ILE A 586 14.26 -0.07 -30.04
C ILE A 586 13.65 -0.89 -31.20
N GLU A 587 14.11 -0.71 -32.45
CA GLU A 587 13.53 -1.39 -33.62
C GLU A 587 13.94 -2.87 -33.79
N ASN A 588 14.91 -3.38 -33.02
CA ASN A 588 15.41 -4.77 -33.13
C ASN A 588 15.24 -5.64 -31.88
N SER A 589 14.51 -5.18 -30.85
CA SER A 589 14.26 -5.97 -29.62
C SER A 589 12.80 -6.43 -29.53
N GLU A 590 12.57 -7.73 -29.29
CA GLU A 590 11.21 -8.26 -29.14
C GLU A 590 10.62 -7.78 -27.81
N THR A 591 9.39 -7.25 -27.88
CA THR A 591 8.65 -6.75 -26.72
C THR A 591 7.64 -7.79 -26.25
N TYR A 592 7.78 -8.21 -25.00
CA TYR A 592 6.94 -9.18 -24.33
C TYR A 592 6.03 -8.52 -23.31
N LYS A 593 4.81 -9.04 -23.13
CA LYS A 593 3.85 -8.52 -22.15
C LYS A 593 3.58 -9.54 -21.05
N LEU A 594 3.56 -9.08 -19.81
CA LEU A 594 3.24 -9.86 -18.63
C LEU A 594 2.17 -9.13 -17.81
N ASN A 595 1.07 -9.81 -17.53
CA ASN A 595 0.01 -9.27 -16.69
C ASN A 595 0.06 -9.94 -15.30
N CYS A 596 0.53 -9.17 -14.33
CA CYS A 596 0.59 -9.49 -12.92
C CYS A 596 -0.53 -8.80 -12.12
N SER A 597 -1.55 -8.24 -12.79
CA SER A 597 -2.69 -7.61 -12.14
C SER A 597 -3.43 -8.61 -11.25
N GLY A 598 -3.84 -8.15 -10.07
CA GLY A 598 -4.47 -8.98 -9.08
C GLY A 598 -3.49 -9.83 -8.26
N LEU A 599 -2.19 -9.80 -8.53
CA LEU A 599 -1.17 -10.32 -7.62
C LEU A 599 -0.76 -9.23 -6.61
N SER A 600 -0.36 -9.64 -5.41
CA SER A 600 0.21 -8.75 -4.38
C SER A 600 1.62 -9.22 -4.06
N CYS A 601 2.47 -8.34 -3.53
CA CYS A 601 3.84 -8.65 -3.12
C CYS A 601 3.92 -10.01 -2.40
N PRO A 602 4.73 -10.97 -2.91
CA PRO A 602 5.78 -10.83 -3.93
C PRO A 602 5.36 -11.18 -5.37
N GLY A 603 4.07 -11.47 -5.59
CA GLY A 603 3.57 -12.14 -6.79
C GLY A 603 4.02 -11.52 -8.12
N PRO A 604 3.92 -10.19 -8.30
CA PRO A 604 4.42 -9.53 -9.50
C PRO A 604 5.92 -9.77 -9.76
N ILE A 605 6.79 -9.58 -8.76
CA ILE A 605 8.24 -9.78 -8.89
C ILE A 605 8.59 -11.24 -9.19
N LYS A 606 7.90 -12.20 -8.55
CA LYS A 606 8.09 -13.62 -8.83
C LYS A 606 7.76 -13.96 -10.28
N GLN A 607 6.66 -13.42 -10.82
CA GLN A 607 6.28 -13.62 -12.22
C GLN A 607 7.25 -12.92 -13.18
N VAL A 608 7.73 -11.72 -12.84
CA VAL A 608 8.78 -11.05 -13.61
C VAL A 608 10.04 -11.89 -13.65
N PHE A 609 10.53 -12.35 -12.50
CA PHE A 609 11.72 -13.19 -12.42
C PHE A 609 11.58 -14.46 -13.26
N MET A 610 10.44 -15.16 -13.15
CA MET A 610 10.17 -16.33 -13.99
C MET A 610 10.16 -15.97 -15.48
N ARG A 611 9.51 -14.87 -15.86
CA ARG A 611 9.39 -14.47 -17.25
C ARG A 611 10.70 -13.99 -17.85
N VAL A 612 11.50 -13.23 -17.09
CA VAL A 612 12.81 -12.69 -17.51
C VAL A 612 13.84 -13.80 -17.69
N LYS A 613 13.74 -14.90 -16.95
CA LYS A 613 14.57 -16.08 -17.22
C LYS A 613 14.41 -16.60 -18.65
N ASP A 614 13.19 -16.54 -19.17
CA ASP A 614 12.82 -17.02 -20.51
C ASP A 614 13.03 -15.98 -21.64
N LEU A 615 13.59 -14.80 -21.35
CA LEU A 615 13.90 -13.75 -22.34
C LEU A 615 15.36 -13.83 -22.80
N ASN A 616 15.71 -13.29 -23.96
CA ASN A 616 17.11 -13.09 -24.37
C ASN A 616 17.66 -11.76 -23.84
N ASP A 617 18.98 -11.63 -23.73
CA ASP A 617 19.61 -10.35 -23.41
C ASP A 617 19.28 -9.30 -24.49
N GLY A 618 18.82 -8.12 -24.06
CA GLY A 618 18.33 -7.06 -24.92
C GLY A 618 16.80 -7.02 -25.11
N ASP A 619 16.09 -8.12 -24.79
CA ASP A 619 14.63 -8.16 -24.91
C ASP A 619 13.93 -7.25 -23.90
N ILE A 620 12.76 -6.75 -24.29
CA ILE A 620 11.95 -5.82 -23.50
C ILE A 620 10.76 -6.56 -22.90
N LEU A 621 10.53 -6.39 -21.60
CA LEU A 621 9.36 -6.90 -20.89
C LEU A 621 8.51 -5.74 -20.36
N GLU A 622 7.28 -5.64 -20.86
CA GLU A 622 6.22 -4.80 -20.31
C GLU A 622 5.41 -5.58 -19.27
N VAL A 623 5.42 -5.12 -18.03
CA VAL A 623 4.74 -5.74 -16.89
C VAL A 623 3.65 -4.83 -16.40
N THR A 624 2.44 -5.34 -16.25
CA THR A 624 1.31 -4.63 -15.61
C THR A 624 0.99 -5.26 -14.26
N ALA A 625 0.87 -4.47 -13.20
CA ALA A 625 0.56 -4.98 -11.85
C ALA A 625 -0.39 -4.03 -11.10
N THR A 626 -1.21 -4.56 -10.20
CA THR A 626 -2.08 -3.76 -9.31
C THR A 626 -1.51 -3.62 -7.90
N ASP A 627 -0.23 -3.98 -7.73
CA ASP A 627 0.48 -3.82 -6.47
C ASP A 627 1.21 -2.48 -6.46
N PRO A 628 0.86 -1.54 -5.57
CA PRO A 628 1.52 -0.24 -5.48
C PRO A 628 3.01 -0.33 -5.12
N GLY A 629 3.42 -1.38 -4.40
CA GLY A 629 4.82 -1.64 -4.11
C GLY A 629 5.64 -2.03 -5.35
N PHE A 630 4.97 -2.47 -6.43
CA PHE A 630 5.63 -3.04 -7.60
C PHE A 630 6.64 -2.09 -8.26
N VAL A 631 6.36 -0.79 -8.33
CA VAL A 631 7.26 0.20 -8.97
C VAL A 631 8.58 0.33 -8.18
N SER A 632 8.50 0.32 -6.86
CA SER A 632 9.67 0.37 -5.99
C SER A 632 10.40 -0.98 -6.00
N ASP A 633 9.65 -2.08 -5.88
CA ASP A 633 10.19 -3.44 -5.86
C ASP A 633 10.91 -3.78 -7.17
N ILE A 634 10.34 -3.39 -8.32
CA ILE A 634 10.94 -3.67 -9.63
C ILE A 634 12.22 -2.86 -9.85
N LYS A 635 12.27 -1.62 -9.35
CA LYS A 635 13.48 -0.79 -9.38
C LYS A 635 14.60 -1.45 -8.56
N THR A 636 14.29 -1.90 -7.34
CA THR A 636 15.24 -2.60 -6.47
C THR A 636 15.68 -3.94 -7.07
N TRP A 637 14.73 -4.71 -7.60
CA TRP A 637 14.99 -6.00 -8.25
C TRP A 637 15.88 -5.84 -9.48
N CYS A 638 15.62 -4.87 -10.36
CA CYS A 638 16.47 -4.55 -11.51
C CYS A 638 17.90 -4.20 -11.08
N LYS A 639 18.06 -3.35 -10.05
CA LYS A 639 19.37 -3.00 -9.47
C LYS A 639 20.13 -4.25 -8.97
N ARG A 640 19.46 -5.14 -8.25
CA ARG A 640 20.08 -6.35 -7.66
C ARG A 640 20.40 -7.44 -8.70
N THR A 641 19.60 -7.54 -9.75
CA THR A 641 19.73 -8.60 -10.78
C THR A 641 20.52 -8.17 -12.01
N GLY A 642 20.87 -6.88 -12.13
CA GLY A 642 21.62 -6.33 -13.27
C GLY A 642 20.78 -6.12 -14.53
N ASN A 643 19.45 -6.10 -14.42
CA ASN A 643 18.52 -5.74 -15.49
C ASN A 643 18.28 -4.21 -15.51
N THR A 644 17.93 -3.67 -16.68
CA THR A 644 17.72 -2.22 -16.84
C THR A 644 16.23 -1.88 -16.78
N LEU A 645 15.81 -1.04 -15.83
CA LEU A 645 14.46 -0.48 -15.82
C LEU A 645 14.39 0.68 -16.83
N ILE A 646 13.61 0.53 -17.90
CA ILE A 646 13.48 1.54 -18.97
C ILE A 646 12.50 2.64 -18.55
N LYS A 647 11.29 2.26 -18.12
CA LYS A 647 10.28 3.22 -17.67
C LYS A 647 9.28 2.57 -16.71
N THR A 648 8.67 3.40 -15.89
CA THR A 648 7.49 3.05 -15.09
C THR A 648 6.41 4.09 -15.32
N GLU A 649 5.17 3.64 -15.46
CA GLU A 649 4.02 4.50 -15.72
C GLU A 649 2.85 4.01 -14.84
N LYS A 650 2.18 4.93 -14.16
CA LYS A 650 0.93 4.64 -13.46
C LYS A 650 -0.24 4.88 -14.40
N ARG A 651 -1.14 3.91 -14.52
CA ARG A 651 -2.43 4.03 -15.22
C ARG A 651 -3.57 3.95 -14.21
N ASP A 652 -4.79 4.31 -14.61
CA ASP A 652 -5.94 4.38 -13.70
C ASP A 652 -6.25 3.07 -12.95
N LYS A 653 -5.88 1.90 -13.52
CA LYS A 653 -6.24 0.59 -12.95
C LYS A 653 -5.04 -0.33 -12.69
N ASP A 654 -3.82 0.08 -13.05
CA ASP A 654 -2.61 -0.70 -12.90
C ASP A 654 -1.33 0.17 -12.96
N PHE A 655 -0.21 -0.43 -12.61
CA PHE A 655 1.14 0.11 -12.75
C PHE A 655 1.84 -0.66 -13.87
N LEU A 656 2.38 0.06 -14.85
CA LEU A 656 3.22 -0.46 -15.92
C LEU A 656 4.70 -0.29 -15.55
N ALA A 657 5.48 -1.35 -15.69
CA ALA A 657 6.94 -1.27 -15.73
C ALA A 657 7.43 -1.85 -17.05
N VAL A 658 8.39 -1.19 -17.69
CA VAL A 658 9.08 -1.69 -18.88
C VAL A 658 10.54 -1.85 -18.53
N LEU A 659 11.06 -3.05 -18.68
CA LEU A 659 12.44 -3.40 -18.36
C LEU A 659 13.11 -4.13 -19.51
N ARG A 660 14.42 -3.97 -19.63
CA ARG A 660 15.28 -4.67 -20.58
C ARG A 660 16.11 -5.71 -19.84
N LYS A 661 16.18 -6.93 -20.37
CA LYS A 661 17.09 -7.96 -19.85
C LYS A 661 18.54 -7.63 -20.24
N GLY A 662 19.48 -7.75 -19.32
CA GLY A 662 20.92 -7.62 -19.59
C GLY A 662 21.52 -6.23 -19.26
N LYS A 663 22.86 -6.17 -19.25
CA LYS A 663 23.67 -5.00 -18.89
C LYS A 663 23.82 -4.03 -20.06
N GLU A 664 23.40 -2.78 -19.88
CA GLU A 664 24.01 -1.69 -20.64
C GLU A 664 25.36 -1.32 -20.03
N THR A 665 26.36 -1.17 -20.89
CA THR A 665 27.73 -0.74 -20.60
C THR A 665 27.77 0.72 -20.17
N SER A 666 27.44 1.03 -18.91
CA SER A 666 27.95 2.25 -18.28
C SER A 666 29.38 1.97 -17.83
N LYS A 667 30.35 2.66 -18.45
CA LYS A 667 31.76 2.69 -18.00
C LYS A 667 31.85 3.36 -16.62
N VAL A 668 31.45 2.66 -15.56
CA VAL A 668 31.87 2.99 -14.20
C VAL A 668 33.26 2.37 -14.03
N LYS A 669 34.27 3.19 -13.76
CA LYS A 669 35.59 2.71 -13.36
C LYS A 669 35.41 1.76 -12.17
N LYS A 670 35.63 0.46 -12.39
CA LYS A 670 35.76 -0.53 -11.32
C LYS A 670 36.86 -0.06 -10.38
N LYS A 671 36.49 0.39 -9.18
CA LYS A 671 37.29 0.05 -8.00
C LYS A 671 37.15 -1.45 -7.83
N GLU A 672 38.29 -2.13 -7.83
CA GLU A 672 38.37 -3.57 -7.63
C GLU A 672 37.64 -3.95 -6.34
N THR A 673 36.54 -4.68 -6.48
CA THR A 673 36.03 -5.55 -5.45
C THR A 673 35.71 -6.85 -6.17
N GLN A 674 36.43 -7.91 -5.81
CA GLN A 674 36.31 -9.22 -6.43
C GLN A 674 34.85 -9.69 -6.32
N VAL A 675 34.18 -9.76 -7.47
CA VAL A 675 32.94 -10.53 -7.58
C VAL A 675 33.38 -11.98 -7.60
N ILE A 676 33.17 -12.69 -6.49
CA ILE A 676 33.22 -14.15 -6.47
C ILE A 676 32.07 -14.59 -7.38
N LYS A 677 32.38 -15.21 -8.52
CA LYS A 677 31.41 -15.91 -9.36
C LYS A 677 30.94 -17.10 -8.50
N GLU A 678 29.70 -17.11 -8.03
CA GLU A 678 29.18 -18.29 -7.33
C GLU A 678 29.10 -19.43 -8.35
N ASN A 679 29.83 -20.51 -8.09
CA ASN A 679 29.87 -21.72 -8.91
C ASN A 679 28.51 -22.40 -8.88
N ASP A 680 27.76 -22.34 -9.98
CA ASP A 680 26.40 -22.87 -10.07
C ASP A 680 26.17 -23.83 -11.24
N ASP A 681 27.25 -24.28 -11.89
CA ASP A 681 27.23 -25.25 -12.97
C ASP A 681 26.78 -26.62 -12.46
N LYS A 682 26.43 -27.53 -13.38
CA LYS A 682 26.00 -28.89 -13.09
C LYS A 682 26.87 -29.88 -13.85
N THR A 683 27.42 -30.86 -13.14
CA THR A 683 28.20 -31.93 -13.76
C THR A 683 27.54 -33.28 -13.56
N MET A 684 27.63 -34.13 -14.58
CA MET A 684 27.04 -35.46 -14.57
C MET A 684 28.01 -36.47 -15.18
N VAL A 685 28.36 -37.54 -14.47
CA VAL A 685 29.04 -38.70 -15.05
C VAL A 685 28.00 -39.72 -15.47
N VAL A 686 27.93 -40.02 -16.76
CA VAL A 686 27.04 -41.04 -17.30
C VAL A 686 27.87 -42.30 -17.59
N PHE A 687 27.85 -43.23 -16.64
CA PHE A 687 28.54 -44.51 -16.74
C PHE A 687 27.62 -45.59 -17.34
N SER A 688 26.32 -45.52 -17.06
CA SER A 688 25.35 -46.53 -17.48
C SER A 688 24.98 -46.45 -18.97
N GLY A 689 24.86 -47.61 -19.62
CA GLY A 689 24.35 -47.76 -21.00
C GLY A 689 22.87 -48.18 -21.08
N ASP A 690 22.14 -48.18 -19.97
CA ASP A 690 20.72 -48.56 -19.94
C ASP A 690 19.81 -47.40 -20.40
N LEU A 691 18.77 -47.74 -21.16
CA LEU A 691 17.85 -46.79 -21.80
C LEU A 691 17.13 -45.88 -20.79
N ASP A 692 16.61 -46.42 -19.70
CA ASP A 692 15.88 -45.68 -18.66
C ASP A 692 16.78 -44.71 -17.91
N LYS A 693 18.02 -45.12 -17.61
CA LYS A 693 19.01 -44.26 -16.97
C LYS A 693 19.48 -43.15 -17.90
N ALA A 694 19.72 -43.47 -19.17
CA ALA A 694 20.06 -42.47 -20.18
C ALA A 694 18.93 -41.44 -20.38
N ILE A 695 17.66 -41.87 -20.42
CA ILE A 695 16.51 -40.96 -20.47
C ILE A 695 16.49 -40.04 -19.23
N ALA A 696 16.68 -40.60 -18.03
CA ALA A 696 16.74 -39.79 -16.81
C ALA A 696 17.90 -38.78 -16.83
N SER A 697 19.09 -39.18 -17.27
CA SER A 697 20.25 -38.30 -17.39
C SER A 697 19.96 -37.10 -18.29
N PHE A 698 19.37 -37.32 -19.47
CA PHE A 698 19.08 -36.24 -20.41
C PHE A 698 17.86 -35.39 -20.02
N ILE A 699 16.86 -35.94 -19.31
CA ILE A 699 15.78 -35.14 -18.72
C ILE A 699 16.34 -34.19 -17.67
N ILE A 700 17.22 -34.67 -16.80
CA ILE A 700 17.86 -33.86 -15.77
C ILE A 700 18.77 -32.80 -16.41
N ALA A 701 19.57 -33.17 -17.41
CA ALA A 701 20.45 -32.24 -18.11
C ALA A 701 19.67 -31.15 -18.85
N ASN A 702 18.62 -31.51 -19.59
CA ASN A 702 17.75 -30.54 -20.27
C ASN A 702 16.98 -29.66 -19.27
N GLY A 703 16.54 -30.22 -18.15
CA GLY A 703 15.92 -29.44 -17.07
C GLY A 703 16.88 -28.43 -16.45
N ALA A 704 18.12 -28.84 -16.19
CA ALA A 704 19.17 -27.97 -15.65
C ALA A 704 19.59 -26.88 -16.65
N ALA A 705 19.75 -27.24 -17.93
CA ALA A 705 20.02 -26.29 -19.01
C ALA A 705 18.86 -25.30 -19.20
N ALA A 706 17.60 -25.77 -19.15
CA ALA A 706 16.40 -24.93 -19.20
C ALA A 706 16.26 -24.00 -17.98
N MET A 707 16.94 -24.30 -16.87
CA MET A 707 17.04 -23.42 -15.69
C MET A 707 18.20 -22.41 -15.80
N GLY A 708 18.89 -22.37 -16.95
CA GLY A 708 20.00 -21.44 -17.23
C GLY A 708 21.31 -21.82 -16.54
N ARG A 709 21.51 -23.10 -16.22
CA ARG A 709 22.78 -23.59 -15.65
C ARG A 709 23.64 -24.16 -16.77
N ASP A 710 24.95 -23.93 -16.71
CA ASP A 710 25.90 -24.63 -17.58
C ASP A 710 25.96 -26.09 -17.13
N VAL A 711 25.73 -27.02 -18.07
CA VAL A 711 25.68 -28.46 -17.79
C VAL A 711 26.75 -29.17 -18.59
N THR A 712 27.60 -29.93 -17.89
CA THR A 712 28.57 -30.83 -18.53
C THR A 712 28.23 -32.29 -18.23
N MET A 713 27.98 -33.07 -19.27
CA MET A 713 27.73 -34.51 -19.19
C MET A 713 28.95 -35.29 -19.69
N PHE A 714 29.63 -35.98 -18.77
CA PHE A 714 30.80 -36.80 -19.05
C PHE A 714 30.44 -38.28 -19.21
N PHE A 715 30.50 -38.79 -20.44
CA PHE A 715 30.16 -40.17 -20.79
C PHE A 715 31.41 -41.06 -20.74
N THR A 716 31.34 -42.13 -19.95
CA THR A 716 32.45 -43.08 -19.76
C THR A 716 31.92 -44.52 -19.80
N PHE A 717 32.80 -45.47 -20.13
CA PHE A 717 32.46 -46.89 -20.27
C PHE A 717 31.14 -47.12 -21.03
N TRP A 718 30.17 -47.82 -20.43
CA TRP A 718 28.95 -48.25 -21.10
C TRP A 718 28.07 -47.08 -21.58
N GLY A 719 28.14 -45.93 -20.90
CA GLY A 719 27.46 -44.70 -21.29
C GLY A 719 27.85 -44.21 -22.68
N LEU A 720 29.08 -44.49 -23.15
CA LEU A 720 29.51 -44.16 -24.51
C LEU A 720 28.62 -44.77 -25.60
N ASN A 721 27.94 -45.89 -25.32
CA ASN A 721 27.03 -46.51 -26.29
C ASN A 721 25.79 -45.67 -26.57
N VAL A 722 25.41 -44.77 -25.66
CA VAL A 722 24.31 -43.81 -25.84
C VAL A 722 24.64 -42.82 -26.96
N LEU A 723 25.90 -42.39 -27.06
CA LEU A 723 26.40 -41.38 -28.00
C LEU A 723 26.81 -41.96 -29.36
N ARG A 724 26.72 -43.28 -29.58
CA ARG A 724 27.13 -43.89 -30.86
C ARG A 724 26.12 -43.62 -31.97
N LYS A 725 26.60 -43.38 -33.18
CA LYS A 725 25.77 -43.36 -34.39
C LYS A 725 25.07 -44.71 -34.56
N PRO A 726 23.76 -44.73 -34.90
CA PRO A 726 23.01 -45.98 -35.11
C PRO A 726 23.47 -46.73 -36.37
N GLU A 727 24.11 -46.02 -37.31
CA GLU A 727 24.62 -46.54 -38.57
C GLU A 727 25.98 -47.24 -38.43
N LYS A 728 26.30 -48.13 -39.37
CA LYS A 728 27.60 -48.81 -39.38
C LYS A 728 28.62 -47.93 -40.09
N VAL A 729 29.54 -47.35 -39.33
CA VAL A 729 30.68 -46.59 -39.85
C VAL A 729 31.86 -47.53 -40.13
N ASN A 730 32.49 -47.42 -41.30
CA ASN A 730 33.67 -48.20 -41.66
C ASN A 730 34.93 -47.52 -41.11
N VAL A 731 35.52 -48.11 -40.07
CA VAL A 731 36.76 -47.64 -39.44
C VAL A 731 37.76 -48.79 -39.30
N LYS A 732 39.07 -48.48 -39.40
CA LYS A 732 40.15 -49.45 -39.20
C LYS A 732 40.28 -49.71 -37.69
N LYS A 733 40.17 -50.97 -37.27
CA LYS A 733 40.22 -51.41 -35.87
C LYS A 733 41.09 -52.65 -35.73
N SER A 734 41.69 -52.85 -34.54
CA SER A 734 42.35 -54.12 -34.24
C SER A 734 41.34 -55.27 -34.18
N PHE A 735 41.81 -56.52 -34.20
CA PHE A 735 40.93 -57.69 -34.15
C PHE A 735 40.05 -57.71 -32.88
N MET A 736 40.62 -57.35 -31.73
CA MET A 736 39.91 -57.29 -30.45
C MET A 736 38.89 -56.16 -30.40
N ASP A 737 39.25 -54.95 -30.85
CA ASP A 737 38.34 -53.79 -30.90
C ASP A 737 37.13 -54.06 -31.81
N ARG A 738 37.35 -54.81 -32.90
CA ARG A 738 36.28 -55.20 -33.82
C ARG A 738 35.29 -56.17 -33.17
N MET A 739 35.77 -57.04 -32.29
CA MET A 739 34.95 -57.97 -31.53
C MET A 739 34.13 -57.23 -30.45
N PHE A 740 34.77 -56.40 -29.62
CA PHE A 740 34.10 -55.57 -28.61
C PHE A 740 33.06 -54.64 -29.24
N SER A 741 33.42 -53.92 -30.31
CA SER A 741 32.51 -53.03 -31.03
C SER A 741 31.33 -53.74 -31.72
N LYS A 742 31.37 -55.07 -31.89
CA LYS A 742 30.24 -55.87 -32.42
C LYS A 742 29.30 -56.35 -31.31
N MET A 743 29.81 -56.55 -30.10
CA MET A 743 29.04 -57.00 -28.93
C MET A 743 28.24 -55.86 -28.27
N MET A 744 28.71 -54.62 -28.41
CA MET A 744 28.08 -53.46 -27.77
C MET A 744 26.93 -52.85 -28.60
N PRO A 745 25.90 -52.29 -27.94
CA PRO A 745 24.82 -51.60 -28.61
C PRO A 745 25.32 -50.41 -29.44
N ARG A 746 24.58 -50.09 -30.50
CA ARG A 746 24.88 -49.00 -31.42
C ARG A 746 23.76 -47.98 -31.39
N GLY A 747 24.00 -46.91 -30.65
CA GLY A 747 23.09 -45.80 -30.45
C GLY A 747 21.93 -46.11 -29.52
N SER A 748 21.25 -45.04 -29.14
CA SER A 748 20.11 -44.99 -28.22
C SER A 748 18.99 -46.00 -28.52
N LYS A 749 18.75 -46.34 -29.79
CA LYS A 749 17.70 -47.30 -30.23
C LYS A 749 17.95 -48.75 -29.84
N LYS A 750 19.19 -49.13 -29.51
CA LYS A 750 19.56 -50.52 -29.18
C LYS A 750 19.87 -50.74 -27.70
N LEU A 751 19.66 -49.73 -26.87
CA LEU A 751 19.87 -49.83 -25.43
C LEU A 751 18.78 -50.69 -24.78
N GLY A 752 19.16 -51.50 -23.80
CA GLY A 752 18.25 -52.30 -22.97
C GLY A 752 17.72 -51.48 -21.79
N LEU A 753 16.68 -51.96 -21.10
CA LEU A 753 16.26 -51.40 -19.81
C LEU A 753 17.07 -52.00 -18.66
N SER A 754 17.39 -51.20 -17.65
CA SER A 754 18.15 -51.61 -16.46
C SER A 754 17.44 -52.74 -15.68
N LYS A 755 16.11 -52.76 -15.70
CA LYS A 755 15.24 -53.83 -15.18
C LYS A 755 14.12 -54.12 -16.16
N MET A 756 13.59 -55.34 -16.11
CA MET A 756 12.44 -55.77 -16.94
C MET A 756 12.68 -55.64 -18.46
N ASN A 757 13.91 -55.91 -18.92
CA ASN A 757 14.25 -55.86 -20.35
C ASN A 757 13.44 -56.86 -21.21
N MET A 758 12.98 -57.99 -20.62
CA MET A 758 12.10 -59.01 -21.23
C MET A 758 12.52 -59.38 -22.67
N ALA A 759 13.77 -59.82 -22.84
CA ALA A 759 14.35 -60.16 -24.16
C ALA A 759 14.21 -59.03 -25.23
N GLY A 760 14.22 -57.77 -24.80
CA GLY A 760 14.07 -56.58 -25.67
C GLY A 760 12.63 -56.10 -25.85
N MET A 761 11.63 -56.74 -25.22
CA MET A 761 10.24 -56.24 -25.21
C MET A 761 10.08 -54.99 -24.33
N GLY A 762 10.82 -54.90 -23.23
CA GLY A 762 10.76 -53.77 -22.29
C GLY A 762 11.07 -52.40 -22.95
N PRO A 763 12.23 -52.24 -23.63
CA PRO A 763 12.58 -51.02 -24.35
C PRO A 763 11.55 -50.60 -25.42
N LYS A 764 10.90 -51.56 -26.08
CA LYS A 764 9.82 -51.26 -27.05
C LYS A 764 8.56 -50.74 -26.35
N MET A 765 8.22 -51.34 -25.21
CA MET A 765 7.05 -50.95 -24.43
C MET A 765 7.21 -49.55 -23.83
N ILE A 766 8.36 -49.24 -23.20
CA ILE A 766 8.57 -47.91 -22.61
C ILE A 766 8.58 -46.81 -23.67
N ARG A 767 9.21 -47.04 -24.84
CA ARG A 767 9.20 -46.08 -25.95
C ARG A 767 7.79 -45.87 -26.52
N LYS A 768 6.96 -46.93 -26.56
CA LYS A 768 5.55 -46.81 -26.94
C LYS A 768 4.77 -45.97 -25.93
N VAL A 769 4.93 -46.24 -24.63
CA VAL A 769 4.28 -45.48 -23.56
C VAL A 769 4.72 -44.01 -23.58
N MET A 770 6.00 -43.74 -23.78
CA MET A 770 6.51 -42.37 -23.93
C MET A 770 5.84 -41.66 -25.10
N LYS A 771 5.79 -42.30 -26.27
CA LYS A 771 5.09 -41.74 -27.44
C LYS A 771 3.59 -41.51 -27.18
N ASP A 772 2.90 -42.48 -26.58
CA ASP A 772 1.46 -42.38 -26.26
C ASP A 772 1.17 -41.27 -25.23
N LYS A 773 2.17 -40.90 -24.41
CA LYS A 773 2.12 -39.81 -23.42
C LYS A 773 2.78 -38.51 -23.89
N ASN A 774 3.16 -38.39 -25.16
CA ASN A 774 3.87 -37.23 -25.71
C ASN A 774 5.17 -36.88 -24.95
N ILE A 775 5.92 -37.89 -24.51
CA ILE A 775 7.27 -37.74 -23.94
C ILE A 775 8.28 -37.95 -25.07
N ASP A 776 9.22 -37.01 -25.19
CA ASP A 776 10.27 -37.01 -26.21
C ASP A 776 11.13 -38.28 -26.16
N SER A 777 11.56 -38.74 -27.34
CA SER A 777 12.43 -39.90 -27.41
C SER A 777 13.82 -39.57 -26.87
N LEU A 778 14.60 -40.58 -26.46
CA LEU A 778 15.99 -40.36 -26.04
C LEU A 778 16.80 -39.66 -27.15
N GLU A 779 16.49 -39.94 -28.41
CA GLU A 779 17.13 -39.27 -29.55
C GLU A 779 16.81 -37.76 -29.58
N ASP A 780 15.56 -37.39 -29.30
CA ASP A 780 15.13 -35.99 -29.27
C ASP A 780 15.69 -35.28 -28.03
N LEU A 781 15.74 -35.95 -26.87
CA LEU A 781 16.32 -35.42 -25.65
C LEU A 781 17.83 -35.15 -25.79
N ILE A 782 18.58 -36.04 -26.47
CA ILE A 782 20.00 -35.82 -26.79
C ILE A 782 20.16 -34.59 -27.68
N LYS A 783 19.32 -34.46 -28.71
CA LYS A 783 19.38 -33.33 -29.63
C LYS A 783 19.05 -32.02 -28.90
N GLN A 784 18.01 -32.01 -28.07
CA GLN A 784 17.66 -30.86 -27.24
C GLN A 784 18.81 -30.46 -26.30
N ALA A 785 19.54 -31.42 -25.73
CA ALA A 785 20.69 -31.11 -24.88
C ALA A 785 21.79 -30.39 -25.66
N ILE A 786 22.15 -30.92 -26.83
CA ILE A 786 23.16 -30.31 -27.71
C ILE A 786 22.70 -28.92 -28.17
N ASP A 787 21.45 -28.80 -28.63
CA ASP A 787 20.87 -27.54 -29.10
C ASP A 787 20.75 -26.50 -27.97
N SER A 788 20.64 -26.94 -26.71
CA SER A 788 20.58 -26.09 -25.51
C SER A 788 21.96 -25.77 -24.92
N GLY A 789 23.06 -26.14 -25.59
CA GLY A 789 24.42 -25.83 -25.14
C GLY A 789 24.96 -26.73 -24.02
N VAL A 790 24.32 -27.87 -23.74
CA VAL A 790 24.88 -28.86 -22.79
C VAL A 790 26.17 -29.43 -23.37
N ASN A 791 27.27 -29.31 -22.62
CA ASN A 791 28.55 -29.86 -23.06
C ASN A 791 28.57 -31.38 -22.88
N ILE A 792 28.53 -32.12 -23.99
CA ILE A 792 28.59 -33.59 -23.99
C ILE A 792 30.01 -34.04 -24.27
N VAL A 793 30.65 -34.62 -23.26
CA VAL A 793 32.06 -35.04 -23.31
C VAL A 793 32.18 -36.56 -23.28
N ALA A 794 32.79 -37.15 -24.29
CA ALA A 794 33.15 -38.56 -24.34
C ALA A 794 34.56 -38.81 -23.77
N CYS A 795 34.67 -39.75 -22.83
CA CYS A 795 35.94 -40.11 -22.21
C CYS A 795 36.88 -40.83 -23.20
N GLY A 796 37.95 -40.16 -23.63
CA GLY A 796 38.92 -40.70 -24.59
C GLY A 796 39.54 -42.04 -24.17
N MET A 797 39.91 -42.18 -22.89
CA MET A 797 40.47 -43.44 -22.36
C MET A 797 39.46 -44.60 -22.43
N SER A 798 38.18 -44.33 -22.14
CA SER A 798 37.12 -45.34 -22.26
C SER A 798 36.86 -45.70 -23.72
N MET A 799 36.94 -44.72 -24.63
CA MET A 799 36.84 -44.95 -26.06
C MET A 799 37.94 -45.88 -26.57
N ASP A 800 39.19 -45.67 -26.14
CA ASP A 800 40.32 -46.54 -26.50
C ASP A 800 40.13 -47.97 -25.99
N VAL A 801 39.74 -48.14 -24.72
CA VAL A 801 39.48 -49.46 -24.11
C VAL A 801 38.33 -50.20 -24.80
N MET A 802 37.30 -49.48 -25.23
CA MET A 802 36.12 -50.07 -25.88
C MET A 802 36.25 -50.14 -27.41
N GLY A 803 37.38 -49.67 -27.97
CA GLY A 803 37.64 -49.64 -29.39
C GLY A 803 36.63 -48.78 -30.17
N ILE A 804 36.15 -47.66 -29.59
CA ILE A 804 35.23 -46.70 -30.21
C ILE A 804 36.05 -45.53 -30.76
N THR A 805 35.84 -45.18 -32.02
CA THR A 805 36.50 -44.02 -32.65
C THR A 805 35.58 -42.81 -32.71
N GLU A 806 36.13 -41.60 -32.74
CA GLU A 806 35.37 -40.33 -32.85
C GLU A 806 34.34 -40.35 -34.00
N LYS A 807 34.72 -40.93 -35.15
CA LYS A 807 33.85 -41.06 -36.32
C LYS A 807 32.59 -41.91 -36.08
N GLU A 808 32.55 -42.68 -35.00
CA GLU A 808 31.40 -43.49 -34.60
C GLU A 808 30.46 -42.79 -33.60
N LEU A 809 30.80 -41.60 -33.10
CA LEU A 809 29.95 -40.80 -32.22
C LEU A 809 29.04 -39.86 -33.02
N ILE A 810 27.91 -39.48 -32.43
CA ILE A 810 27.01 -38.44 -32.95
C ILE A 810 27.72 -37.08 -33.00
N ASP A 811 27.25 -36.18 -33.85
CA ASP A 811 27.83 -34.85 -33.98
C ASP A 811 27.49 -34.02 -32.73
N GLY A 812 28.38 -33.10 -32.32
CA GLY A 812 28.22 -32.29 -31.10
C GLY A 812 28.78 -32.92 -29.81
N VAL A 813 29.61 -33.97 -29.93
CA VAL A 813 30.29 -34.61 -28.79
C VAL A 813 31.77 -34.23 -28.78
N GLU A 814 32.25 -33.69 -27.66
CA GLU A 814 33.67 -33.38 -27.43
C GLU A 814 34.42 -34.59 -26.88
N ILE A 815 35.71 -34.73 -27.17
CA ILE A 815 36.55 -35.78 -26.57
C ILE A 815 37.36 -35.16 -25.42
N GLY A 816 37.15 -35.69 -24.21
CA GLY A 816 37.79 -35.20 -23.00
C GLY A 816 38.41 -36.30 -22.15
N GLY A 817 39.43 -35.93 -21.38
CA GLY A 817 40.02 -36.77 -20.33
C GLY A 817 39.45 -36.44 -18.96
N VAL A 818 39.95 -37.12 -17.93
CA VAL A 818 39.57 -36.89 -16.52
C VAL A 818 39.77 -35.42 -16.11
N ALA A 819 40.80 -34.75 -16.63
CA ALA A 819 41.07 -33.34 -16.33
C ALA A 819 39.98 -32.38 -16.86
N ALA A 820 39.38 -32.67 -18.03
CA ALA A 820 38.30 -31.85 -18.58
C ALA A 820 37.04 -31.93 -17.71
N TYR A 821 36.74 -33.12 -17.19
CA TYR A 821 35.63 -33.32 -16.27
C TYR A 821 35.90 -32.71 -14.89
N LEU A 822 37.10 -32.90 -14.32
CA LEU A 822 37.45 -32.33 -13.02
C LEU A 822 37.43 -30.80 -13.03
N GLY A 823 37.87 -30.16 -14.13
CA GLY A 823 37.76 -28.71 -14.30
C GLY A 823 36.30 -28.24 -14.27
N ALA A 824 35.41 -28.90 -15.02
CA ALA A 824 33.98 -28.58 -14.99
C ALA A 824 33.33 -28.88 -13.61
N ALA A 825 33.84 -29.88 -12.88
CA ALA A 825 33.32 -30.26 -11.57
C ALA A 825 33.74 -29.29 -10.46
N GLU A 826 34.90 -28.66 -10.56
CA GLU A 826 35.35 -27.61 -9.63
C GLU A 826 34.50 -26.33 -9.76
N GLU A 827 33.99 -26.05 -10.96
CA GLU A 827 33.11 -24.92 -11.28
C GLU A 827 31.61 -25.21 -11.00
N SER A 828 31.30 -26.44 -10.57
CA SER A 828 29.93 -26.93 -10.35
C SER A 828 29.59 -27.13 -8.88
N ASN A 829 28.38 -26.75 -8.46
CA ASN A 829 27.89 -27.00 -7.10
C ASN A 829 27.05 -28.28 -6.95
N VAL A 830 26.83 -29.04 -8.04
CA VAL A 830 26.16 -30.34 -7.99
C VAL A 830 26.80 -31.30 -8.99
N ASN A 831 27.18 -32.47 -8.50
CA ASN A 831 27.80 -33.52 -9.29
C ASN A 831 27.01 -34.84 -9.15
N LEU A 832 26.49 -35.37 -10.26
CA LEU A 832 25.67 -36.58 -10.30
C LEU A 832 26.42 -37.72 -10.98
N PHE A 833 26.37 -38.94 -10.42
CA PHE A 833 26.94 -40.14 -11.03
C PHE A 833 25.81 -41.12 -11.37
N ILE A 834 25.62 -41.44 -12.66
CA ILE A 834 24.44 -42.15 -13.19
C ILE A 834 24.79 -43.44 -13.96
#